data_AF-A0A8V5HGM2-F1
#
_entry.id   AF-A0A8V5HGM2-F1
#
_cell.length_a   1.000
_cell.length_b   1.000
_cell.length_c   1.000
_cell.angle_alpha   90.00
_cell.angle_beta   90.00
_cell.angle_gamma   90.00
#
_symmetry.space_group_name_H-M   'P 1'
#
loop_
_entity.id
_entity.type
_entity.pdbx_description
1 polymer ?
#
loop_
_entity_poly.entity_id
_entity_poly.type
_entity_poly.pdbx_seq_one_letter_code
_entity_poly.pdbx_strand_id
1 'polypeptide(L)'
;KRLVTNKLKNPTLQLFDNLMCELSTEAKGLTSQNTELRNTVRNLLQTLVQLLETLTSCVRYVSTLQECVPLESIRTLPASVFYVIKSTFTHCKDSESVYCGQLHLISDLLQAMFKETYSLQKQLMELLDTISMGSASTEDNITDMVSVIHTVLEICSVISNMDHALHANTWKFIIKQSLKHHSLLQCHLKHSDILSGLCNDTLFSFHSCLQLAEQMKMSEIQEGTDLRLFQKTVKLCRFFANSLVHYTKEFLSFFSDSCSQLHQLFLQIYSKFPPSLYAPEISEVHRDEISRVFLVALDPLINQLLPFSPFMEQVLSEKLGLPPEQQLPQCLILITIMDKLSSQPEEVQTLWNTGKSLSLFSALFFSFQQCSGELSLPVCLPEVISTGQLTAPITLYHYVCVHLCSFIASTLPSHFPQLEYALLDAVLGPSMITSLLAMDSWCFLARYGTAELCAHHVAVIAHLIKSWPSDCYEVSALGVLLRRMLFLMAPDHQVEFAHKFVPEEVENLAVWQHISLKALNPDLRKQVACQLCVAGLTQCKQWLNSRHALGELRCVNTALSVLLAACSFAYDALEAELQTSVLGVLGQFWTFLQAKQVSDEPYLQQTLCLLLHLLEFFIQALDAQLITQVFSLQSSLFQLDPPDHVRLAMVDFLSSMGKVFIPQERQVVPQLSCVFASLLADQTWLIHQHALEAFTHFAEETSHEDVIPQCLNSEETKNKVVSFLAKVCILLNHFTAFLVLRTSILHSTQPVSVSTPALSAHGKERVVSKL
;
A
#
# COMPACT_ATOMS: atom_id res chain seq x y z
N LYS A 1 17.31 -65.69 -7.20
CA LYS A 1 17.28 -64.49 -8.09
C LYS A 1 15.91 -63.77 -8.15
N ARG A 2 14.74 -64.43 -8.30
CA ARG A 2 13.40 -63.77 -8.18
C ARG A 2 12.75 -63.83 -6.78
N LEU A 3 13.25 -64.69 -5.89
CA LEU A 3 12.60 -65.01 -4.60
C LEU A 3 12.94 -64.05 -3.45
N VAL A 4 14.03 -63.27 -3.55
CA VAL A 4 14.49 -62.38 -2.46
C VAL A 4 13.84 -60.99 -2.56
N THR A 5 13.60 -60.49 -3.78
CA THR A 5 13.01 -59.15 -3.97
C THR A 5 11.50 -59.12 -3.72
N ASN A 6 10.75 -60.17 -4.06
CA ASN A 6 9.28 -60.21 -3.92
C ASN A 6 8.75 -60.62 -2.53
N LYS A 7 9.60 -61.04 -1.57
CA LYS A 7 9.16 -61.58 -0.26
C LYS A 7 9.50 -60.73 0.97
N LEU A 8 10.11 -59.55 0.82
CA LEU A 8 10.37 -58.65 1.96
C LEU A 8 9.09 -58.14 2.67
N LYS A 9 7.94 -58.24 2.00
CA LYS A 9 6.71 -57.52 2.36
C LYS A 9 5.98 -57.98 3.62
N ASN A 10 6.33 -59.11 4.25
CA ASN A 10 5.55 -59.59 5.41
C ASN A 10 6.39 -59.81 6.68
N PRO A 11 7.42 -60.67 6.71
CA PRO A 11 8.07 -61.00 7.97
C PRO A 11 8.95 -59.88 8.51
N THR A 12 9.65 -59.13 7.65
CA THR A 12 10.53 -58.03 8.07
C THR A 12 9.76 -56.82 8.54
N LEU A 13 8.66 -56.47 7.85
CA LEU A 13 7.76 -55.38 8.27
C LEU A 13 7.05 -55.73 9.57
N GLN A 14 6.52 -56.95 9.71
CA GLN A 14 5.91 -57.41 10.96
C GLN A 14 6.90 -57.39 12.13
N LEU A 15 8.15 -57.83 11.91
CA LEU A 15 9.19 -57.75 12.93
C LEU A 15 9.46 -56.31 13.35
N PHE A 16 9.59 -55.40 12.38
CA PHE A 16 9.78 -53.98 12.64
C PHE A 16 8.59 -53.38 13.41
N ASP A 17 7.36 -53.63 13.00
CA ASP A 17 6.15 -53.12 13.64
C ASP A 17 6.01 -53.63 15.09
N ASN A 18 6.30 -54.91 15.32
CA ASN A 18 6.30 -55.49 16.66
C ASN A 18 7.34 -54.81 17.55
N LEU A 19 8.58 -54.64 17.06
CA LEU A 19 9.65 -53.96 17.80
C LEU A 19 9.30 -52.50 18.10
N MET A 20 8.72 -51.77 17.15
CA MET A 20 8.29 -50.39 17.34
C MET A 20 7.11 -50.27 18.32
N CYS A 21 6.18 -51.22 18.29
CA CYS A 21 5.05 -51.28 19.22
C CYS A 21 5.52 -51.54 20.65
N GLU A 22 6.35 -52.57 20.85
CA GLU A 22 6.97 -52.89 22.14
C GLU A 22 7.82 -51.72 22.65
N LEU A 23 8.60 -51.08 21.77
CA LEU A 23 9.38 -49.91 22.13
C LEU A 23 8.48 -48.78 22.65
N SER A 24 7.36 -48.52 21.97
CA SER A 24 6.41 -47.45 22.34
C SER A 24 5.67 -47.73 23.64
N THR A 25 5.42 -49.01 23.98
CA THR A 25 4.79 -49.39 25.26
C THR A 25 5.77 -49.27 26.42
N GLU A 26 6.99 -49.80 26.25
CA GLU A 26 8.01 -49.81 27.30
C GLU A 26 8.61 -48.41 27.54
N ALA A 27 8.70 -47.57 26.50
CA ALA A 27 9.22 -46.20 26.59
C ALA A 27 8.46 -45.32 27.59
N LYS A 28 7.14 -45.49 27.73
CA LYS A 28 6.29 -44.69 28.64
C LYS A 28 6.62 -44.92 30.11
N GLY A 29 7.16 -46.08 30.47
CA GLY A 29 7.57 -46.42 31.84
C GLY A 29 9.00 -46.00 32.19
N LEU A 30 9.76 -45.46 31.23
CA LEU A 30 11.18 -45.21 31.37
C LEU A 30 11.46 -44.16 32.46
N THR A 31 12.18 -44.57 33.51
CA THR A 31 12.61 -43.69 34.61
C THR A 31 14.06 -43.97 34.97
N SER A 32 14.74 -43.01 35.60
CA SER A 32 16.14 -43.17 36.03
C SER A 32 16.37 -44.30 37.04
N GLN A 33 15.30 -44.77 37.71
CA GLN A 33 15.36 -45.79 38.77
C GLN A 33 15.12 -47.22 38.24
N ASN A 34 14.43 -47.38 37.10
CA ASN A 34 14.07 -48.70 36.58
C ASN A 34 15.13 -49.23 35.60
N THR A 35 16.17 -49.87 36.16
CA THR A 35 17.34 -50.35 35.38
C THR A 35 17.00 -51.50 34.44
N GLU A 36 16.03 -52.36 34.79
CA GLU A 36 15.58 -53.48 33.97
C GLU A 36 14.85 -53.00 32.72
N LEU A 37 13.86 -52.12 32.90
CA LEU A 37 13.14 -51.49 31.81
C LEU A 37 14.07 -50.69 30.89
N ARG A 38 15.03 -49.96 31.45
CA ARG A 38 16.06 -49.25 30.68
C ARG A 38 16.86 -50.21 29.82
N ASN A 39 17.26 -51.37 30.34
CA ASN A 39 17.99 -52.36 29.56
C ASN A 39 17.12 -52.95 28.45
N THR A 40 15.84 -53.22 28.72
CA THR A 40 14.87 -53.69 27.70
C THR A 40 14.73 -52.68 26.55
N VAL A 41 14.46 -51.41 26.87
CA VAL A 41 14.35 -50.33 25.86
C VAL A 41 15.64 -50.18 25.05
N ARG A 42 16.80 -50.22 25.71
CA ARG A 42 18.10 -50.17 25.02
C ARG A 42 18.32 -51.38 24.10
N ASN A 43 17.94 -52.58 24.52
CA ASN A 43 18.03 -53.78 23.69
C ASN A 43 17.09 -53.72 22.48
N LEU A 44 15.87 -53.20 22.64
CA LEU A 44 14.93 -53.00 21.53
C LEU A 44 15.48 -51.99 20.51
N LEU A 45 15.99 -50.85 20.97
CA LEU A 45 16.64 -49.84 20.12
C LEU A 45 17.86 -50.42 19.39
N GLN A 46 18.71 -51.18 20.09
CA GLN A 46 19.87 -51.82 19.47
C GLN A 46 19.46 -52.82 18.39
N THR A 47 18.38 -53.57 18.61
CA THR A 47 17.82 -54.50 17.62
C THR A 47 17.30 -53.76 16.38
N LEU A 48 16.64 -52.61 16.57
CA LEU A 48 16.21 -51.75 15.47
C LEU A 48 17.40 -51.20 14.66
N VAL A 49 18.49 -50.78 15.31
CA VAL A 49 19.73 -50.36 14.62
C VAL A 49 20.28 -51.49 13.75
N GLN A 50 20.40 -52.72 14.29
CA GLN A 50 20.90 -53.87 13.53
C GLN A 50 19.99 -54.24 12.34
N LEU A 51 18.68 -54.07 12.50
CA LEU A 51 17.73 -54.27 11.41
C LEU A 51 17.94 -53.25 10.29
N LEU A 52 18.14 -51.97 10.62
CA LEU A 52 18.44 -50.91 9.66
C LEU A 52 19.77 -51.15 8.93
N GLU A 53 20.81 -51.58 9.63
CA GLU A 53 22.11 -51.95 9.04
C GLU A 53 21.96 -53.12 8.04
N THR A 54 21.16 -54.11 8.40
CA THR A 54 20.86 -55.28 7.56
C THR A 54 20.11 -54.85 6.30
N LEU A 55 19.07 -54.03 6.43
CA LEU A 55 18.33 -53.47 5.30
C LEU A 55 19.24 -52.62 4.39
N THR A 56 20.12 -51.82 4.98
CA THR A 56 21.09 -51.00 4.23
C THR A 56 22.02 -51.87 3.40
N SER A 57 22.49 -52.97 3.99
CA SER A 57 23.33 -53.95 3.29
C SER A 57 22.57 -54.67 2.17
N CYS A 58 21.29 -54.98 2.37
CA CYS A 58 20.43 -55.54 1.32
C CYS A 58 20.25 -54.58 0.14
N VAL A 59 19.94 -53.30 0.40
CA VAL A 59 19.79 -52.29 -0.66
C VAL A 59 21.09 -52.12 -1.41
N ARG A 60 22.22 -51.99 -0.70
CA ARG A 60 23.55 -51.88 -1.31
C ARG A 60 23.90 -53.09 -2.18
N TYR A 61 23.56 -54.30 -1.72
CA TYR A 61 23.76 -55.52 -2.51
C TYR A 61 22.92 -55.51 -3.79
N VAL A 62 21.69 -55.02 -3.75
CA VAL A 62 20.87 -54.88 -4.97
C VAL A 62 21.51 -53.90 -5.96
N SER A 63 22.05 -52.78 -5.47
CA SER A 63 22.73 -51.78 -6.30
C SER A 63 23.98 -52.30 -7.03
N THR A 64 24.64 -53.37 -6.55
CA THR A 64 25.82 -53.94 -7.21
C THR A 64 25.50 -54.99 -8.27
N LEU A 65 24.23 -55.42 -8.39
CA LEU A 65 23.86 -56.53 -9.27
C LEU A 65 23.84 -56.14 -10.77
N GLN A 66 23.47 -54.90 -11.10
CA GLN A 66 23.35 -54.40 -12.48
C GLN A 66 23.53 -52.87 -12.54
N GLU A 67 24.08 -52.35 -13.65
CA GLU A 67 24.22 -50.89 -13.88
C GLU A 67 22.87 -50.16 -14.04
N CYS A 68 21.83 -50.87 -14.48
CA CYS A 68 20.49 -50.30 -14.61
C CYS A 68 19.44 -51.32 -14.14
N VAL A 69 18.66 -50.96 -13.11
CA VAL A 69 17.70 -51.85 -12.48
C VAL A 69 16.29 -51.53 -12.97
N PRO A 70 15.57 -52.47 -13.62
CA PRO A 70 14.17 -52.26 -13.96
C PRO A 70 13.31 -52.25 -12.69
N LEU A 71 12.44 -51.25 -12.54
CA LEU A 71 11.60 -51.05 -11.34
C LEU A 71 10.78 -52.30 -11.00
N GLU A 72 10.27 -53.01 -12.01
CA GLU A 72 9.52 -54.27 -11.88
C GLU A 72 10.27 -55.34 -11.06
N SER A 73 11.60 -55.38 -11.15
CA SER A 73 12.42 -56.39 -10.47
C SER A 73 12.56 -56.16 -8.96
N ILE A 74 12.28 -54.93 -8.51
CA ILE A 74 12.41 -54.47 -7.14
C ILE A 74 11.12 -53.84 -6.59
N ARG A 75 9.98 -54.02 -7.26
CA ARG A 75 8.71 -53.32 -6.99
C ARG A 75 8.32 -53.20 -5.51
N THR A 76 8.51 -54.25 -4.73
CA THR A 76 8.16 -54.27 -3.30
C THR A 76 9.22 -53.68 -2.36
N LEU A 77 10.46 -53.52 -2.82
CA LEU A 77 11.59 -53.08 -2.00
C LEU A 77 11.47 -51.60 -1.62
N PRO A 78 11.29 -50.63 -2.55
CA PRO A 78 11.14 -49.21 -2.19
C PRO A 78 10.01 -48.98 -1.19
N ALA A 79 8.82 -49.51 -1.44
CA ALA A 79 7.66 -49.31 -0.57
C ALA A 79 7.92 -49.81 0.87
N SER A 80 8.51 -51.00 1.02
CA SER A 80 8.79 -51.58 2.35
C SER A 80 9.88 -50.81 3.08
N VAL A 81 10.96 -50.44 2.39
CA VAL A 81 12.10 -49.73 2.99
C VAL A 81 11.72 -48.29 3.33
N PHE A 82 10.96 -47.60 2.47
CA PHE A 82 10.45 -46.27 2.77
C PHE A 82 9.51 -46.25 3.97
N TYR A 83 8.67 -47.27 4.14
CA TYR A 83 7.83 -47.41 5.34
C TYR A 83 8.69 -47.47 6.62
N VAL A 84 9.75 -48.29 6.62
CA VAL A 84 10.68 -48.38 7.75
C VAL A 84 11.37 -47.03 7.98
N ILE A 85 11.92 -46.41 6.93
CA ILE A 85 12.57 -45.09 7.00
C ILE A 85 11.63 -44.04 7.61
N LYS A 86 10.41 -43.91 7.07
CA LYS A 86 9.41 -42.94 7.52
C LYS A 86 9.07 -43.15 9.00
N SER A 87 8.80 -44.39 9.38
CA SER A 87 8.43 -44.75 10.75
C SER A 87 9.56 -44.48 11.74
N THR A 88 10.80 -44.80 11.35
CA THR A 88 11.97 -44.52 12.19
C THR A 88 12.22 -43.02 12.34
N PHE A 89 12.16 -42.23 11.27
CA PHE A 89 12.31 -40.78 11.40
C PHE A 89 11.19 -40.14 12.22
N THR A 90 9.94 -40.63 12.07
CA THR A 90 8.80 -40.16 12.88
C THR A 90 9.07 -40.40 14.35
N HIS A 91 9.51 -41.61 14.71
CA HIS A 91 9.89 -41.93 16.08
C HIS A 91 11.07 -41.09 16.59
N CYS A 92 12.09 -40.84 15.76
CA CYS A 92 13.19 -39.95 16.13
C CYS A 92 12.71 -38.52 16.38
N LYS A 93 11.79 -37.99 15.55
CA LYS A 93 11.19 -36.66 15.70
C LYS A 93 10.37 -36.55 16.99
N ASP A 94 9.58 -37.57 17.29
CA ASP A 94 8.68 -37.57 18.44
C ASP A 94 9.36 -38.06 19.74
N SER A 95 10.65 -38.40 19.67
CA SER A 95 11.39 -39.06 20.74
C SER A 95 11.31 -38.34 22.09
N GLU A 96 11.34 -37.01 22.12
CA GLU A 96 11.21 -36.24 23.36
C GLU A 96 9.90 -36.52 24.10
N SER A 97 8.81 -36.66 23.35
CA SER A 97 7.48 -37.01 23.87
C SER A 97 7.36 -38.49 24.23
N VAL A 98 7.93 -39.38 23.40
CA VAL A 98 7.87 -40.84 23.57
C VAL A 98 8.60 -41.27 24.85
N TYR A 99 9.70 -40.62 25.18
CA TYR A 99 10.55 -40.96 26.32
C TYR A 99 10.37 -40.03 27.52
N CYS A 100 9.30 -39.22 27.57
CA CYS A 100 8.94 -38.38 28.72
C CYS A 100 10.11 -37.52 29.26
N GLY A 101 10.94 -36.95 28.37
CA GLY A 101 12.11 -36.14 28.75
C GLY A 101 13.33 -36.91 29.26
N GLN A 102 13.32 -38.26 29.26
CA GLN A 102 14.43 -39.12 29.71
C GLN A 102 15.39 -39.51 28.57
N LEU A 103 15.53 -38.66 27.55
CA LEU A 103 16.36 -38.91 26.35
C LEU A 103 17.82 -39.22 26.67
N HIS A 104 18.37 -38.63 27.72
CA HIS A 104 19.77 -38.81 28.13
C HIS A 104 20.15 -40.27 28.45
N LEU A 105 19.17 -41.15 28.71
CA LEU A 105 19.39 -42.57 28.98
C LEU A 105 19.62 -43.42 27.72
N ILE A 106 19.27 -42.89 26.54
CA ILE A 106 19.20 -43.63 25.27
C ILE A 106 19.62 -42.81 24.04
N SER A 107 20.11 -41.58 24.23
CA SER A 107 20.42 -40.63 23.15
C SER A 107 21.47 -41.17 22.18
N ASP A 108 22.42 -41.97 22.67
CA ASP A 108 23.42 -42.66 21.88
C ASP A 108 22.80 -43.63 20.86
N LEU A 109 21.81 -44.41 21.30
CA LEU A 109 21.10 -45.37 20.45
C LEU A 109 20.12 -44.68 19.50
N LEU A 110 19.45 -43.61 19.93
CA LEU A 110 18.61 -42.81 19.04
C LEU A 110 19.43 -42.14 17.94
N GLN A 111 20.62 -41.63 18.28
CA GLN A 111 21.55 -41.07 17.30
C GLN A 111 22.06 -42.15 16.33
N ALA A 112 22.35 -43.36 16.82
CA ALA A 112 22.70 -44.49 15.98
C ALA A 112 21.56 -44.88 15.03
N MET A 113 20.32 -44.96 15.52
CA MET A 113 19.13 -45.22 14.69
C MET A 113 18.94 -44.15 13.62
N PHE A 114 19.05 -42.88 13.97
CA PHE A 114 18.95 -41.78 13.00
C PHE A 114 20.02 -41.89 11.91
N LYS A 115 21.27 -42.15 12.29
CA LYS A 115 22.40 -42.30 11.36
C LYS A 115 22.23 -43.49 10.41
N GLU A 116 21.79 -44.65 10.92
CA GLU A 116 21.55 -45.82 10.06
C GLU A 116 20.31 -45.65 9.18
N THR A 117 19.28 -44.96 9.66
CA THR A 117 18.11 -44.59 8.83
C THR A 117 18.52 -43.65 7.69
N TYR A 118 19.37 -42.65 7.98
CA TYR A 118 19.94 -41.78 6.96
C TYR A 118 20.78 -42.54 5.94
N SER A 119 21.62 -43.47 6.40
CA SER A 119 22.42 -44.35 5.54
C SER A 119 21.54 -45.20 4.62
N LEU A 120 20.49 -45.80 5.17
CA LEU A 120 19.50 -46.60 4.45
C LEU A 120 18.78 -45.77 3.38
N GLN A 121 18.27 -44.59 3.75
CA GLN A 121 17.62 -43.68 2.82
C GLN A 121 18.55 -43.28 1.68
N LYS A 122 19.80 -42.89 2.00
CA LYS A 122 20.80 -42.51 1.00
C LYS A 122 21.05 -43.65 0.00
N GLN A 123 21.28 -44.87 0.50
CA GLN A 123 21.51 -46.03 -0.36
C GLN A 123 20.29 -46.36 -1.24
N LEU A 124 19.07 -46.20 -0.71
CA LEU A 124 17.86 -46.43 -1.49
C LEU A 124 17.68 -45.36 -2.58
N MET A 125 17.94 -44.09 -2.27
CA MET A 125 17.89 -43.01 -3.26
C MET A 125 18.94 -43.19 -4.36
N GLU A 126 20.15 -43.63 -4.01
CA GLU A 126 21.21 -43.99 -4.98
C GLU A 126 20.77 -45.15 -5.89
N LEU A 127 20.10 -46.18 -5.34
CA LEU A 127 19.53 -47.26 -6.13
C LEU A 127 18.45 -46.74 -7.10
N LEU A 128 17.51 -45.94 -6.61
CA LEU A 128 16.43 -45.36 -7.43
C LEU A 128 16.96 -44.42 -8.52
N ASP A 129 18.08 -43.74 -8.27
CA ASP A 129 18.79 -42.93 -9.26
C ASP A 129 19.27 -43.76 -10.47
N THR A 130 19.51 -45.07 -10.33
CA THR A 130 19.93 -45.96 -11.43
C THR A 130 18.77 -46.50 -12.27
N ILE A 131 17.52 -46.33 -11.82
CA ILE A 131 16.34 -46.84 -12.53
C ILE A 131 16.14 -46.05 -13.83
N SER A 132 16.03 -46.72 -14.97
CA SER A 132 15.60 -46.09 -16.21
C SER A 132 14.19 -46.56 -16.56
N MET A 133 13.29 -45.61 -16.80
CA MET A 133 11.96 -45.87 -17.34
C MET A 133 11.98 -45.48 -18.81
N GLY A 134 11.83 -46.45 -19.71
CA GLY A 134 11.73 -46.20 -21.14
C GLY A 134 10.33 -45.72 -21.55
N SER A 135 10.19 -45.24 -22.79
CA SER A 135 8.91 -44.78 -23.36
C SER A 135 7.84 -45.86 -23.49
N ALA A 136 8.22 -47.14 -23.37
CA ALA A 136 7.32 -48.29 -23.35
C ALA A 136 7.06 -48.83 -21.94
N SER A 137 7.29 -48.04 -20.88
CA SER A 137 7.01 -48.44 -19.50
C SER A 137 5.51 -48.69 -19.29
N THR A 138 5.19 -49.74 -18.55
CA THR A 138 3.81 -50.05 -18.15
C THR A 138 3.25 -48.97 -17.21
N GLU A 139 1.92 -48.77 -17.24
CA GLU A 139 1.20 -47.91 -16.28
C GLU A 139 1.53 -48.27 -14.82
N ASP A 140 1.69 -49.56 -14.53
CA ASP A 140 2.13 -50.06 -13.24
C ASP A 140 3.47 -49.44 -12.79
N ASN A 141 4.47 -49.36 -13.67
CA ASN A 141 5.75 -48.75 -13.35
C ASN A 141 5.65 -47.23 -13.13
N ILE A 142 4.77 -46.56 -13.89
CA ILE A 142 4.49 -45.12 -13.71
C ILE A 142 3.87 -44.90 -12.32
N THR A 143 2.83 -45.66 -11.97
CA THR A 143 2.17 -45.54 -10.66
C THR A 143 3.11 -45.88 -9.50
N ASP A 144 3.97 -46.89 -9.64
CA ASP A 144 4.97 -47.22 -8.63
C ASP A 144 5.98 -46.07 -8.43
N MET A 145 6.46 -45.44 -9.51
CA MET A 145 7.40 -44.32 -9.43
C MET A 145 6.75 -43.05 -8.85
N VAL A 146 5.49 -42.78 -9.20
CA VAL A 146 4.69 -41.71 -8.58
C VAL A 146 4.55 -41.97 -7.09
N SER A 147 4.22 -43.20 -6.69
CA SER A 147 4.14 -43.60 -5.27
C SER A 147 5.48 -43.39 -4.57
N VAL A 148 6.60 -43.73 -5.20
CA VAL A 148 7.95 -43.50 -4.65
C VAL A 148 8.17 -42.01 -4.38
N ILE A 149 7.88 -41.14 -5.35
CA ILE A 149 8.08 -39.69 -5.19
C ILE A 149 7.22 -39.14 -4.04
N HIS A 150 5.95 -39.52 -3.97
CA HIS A 150 5.03 -39.04 -2.92
C HIS A 150 5.34 -39.63 -1.55
N THR A 151 5.78 -40.88 -1.44
CA THR A 151 6.26 -41.43 -0.16
C THR A 151 7.54 -40.73 0.30
N VAL A 152 8.45 -40.38 -0.61
CA VAL A 152 9.64 -39.59 -0.28
C VAL A 152 9.26 -38.17 0.13
N LEU A 153 8.24 -37.57 -0.48
CA LEU A 153 7.68 -36.28 -0.05
C LEU A 153 7.12 -36.34 1.38
N GLU A 154 6.39 -37.41 1.72
CA GLU A 154 5.92 -37.63 3.10
C GLU A 154 7.09 -37.77 4.08
N ILE A 155 8.13 -38.53 3.72
CA ILE A 155 9.36 -38.61 4.52
C ILE A 155 9.98 -37.22 4.67
N CYS A 156 10.00 -36.43 3.60
CA CYS A 156 10.52 -35.07 3.57
C CYS A 156 9.83 -34.18 4.61
N SER A 157 8.50 -34.23 4.68
CA SER A 157 7.74 -33.49 5.71
C SER A 157 8.05 -33.94 7.15
N VAL A 158 8.40 -35.21 7.35
CA VAL A 158 8.78 -35.72 8.67
C VAL A 158 10.16 -35.16 9.05
N ILE A 159 11.14 -35.24 8.16
CA ILE A 159 12.52 -34.79 8.42
C ILE A 159 12.69 -33.26 8.41
N SER A 160 11.67 -32.51 7.99
CA SER A 160 11.69 -31.05 8.06
C SER A 160 12.01 -30.62 9.50
N ASN A 161 13.04 -29.78 9.64
CA ASN A 161 13.64 -29.28 10.89
C ASN A 161 14.46 -30.26 11.74
N MET A 162 14.70 -31.49 11.26
CA MET A 162 15.61 -32.41 11.94
C MET A 162 17.08 -32.15 11.55
N ASP A 163 17.38 -32.14 10.25
CA ASP A 163 18.73 -31.89 9.72
C ASP A 163 18.66 -31.21 8.35
N HIS A 164 19.33 -30.07 8.20
CA HIS A 164 19.27 -29.25 6.98
C HIS A 164 19.83 -29.97 5.74
N ALA A 165 20.87 -30.80 5.90
CA ALA A 165 21.53 -31.46 4.77
C ALA A 165 20.70 -32.64 4.27
N LEU A 166 20.17 -33.47 5.17
CA LEU A 166 19.23 -34.54 4.86
C LEU A 166 17.97 -33.98 4.20
N HIS A 167 17.40 -32.91 4.74
CA HIS A 167 16.21 -32.28 4.18
C HIS A 167 16.44 -31.78 2.75
N ALA A 168 17.50 -31.00 2.51
CA ALA A 168 17.84 -30.51 1.19
C ALA A 168 18.16 -31.64 0.19
N ASN A 169 18.87 -32.68 0.60
CA ASN A 169 19.18 -33.83 -0.26
C ASN A 169 17.93 -34.62 -0.67
N THR A 170 16.96 -34.74 0.24
CA THR A 170 15.68 -35.41 -0.04
C THR A 170 14.86 -34.62 -1.06
N TRP A 171 14.76 -33.30 -0.90
CA TRP A 171 14.14 -32.42 -1.89
C TRP A 171 14.84 -32.46 -3.25
N LYS A 172 16.17 -32.43 -3.24
CA LYS A 172 16.96 -32.53 -4.47
C LYS A 172 16.65 -33.81 -5.24
N PHE A 173 16.41 -34.92 -4.55
CA PHE A 173 16.01 -36.18 -5.16
C PHE A 173 14.57 -36.14 -5.69
N ILE A 174 13.60 -35.62 -4.92
CA ILE A 174 12.21 -35.46 -5.37
C ILE A 174 12.16 -34.70 -6.70
N ILE A 175 12.84 -33.55 -6.77
CA ILE A 175 12.90 -32.70 -7.96
C ILE A 175 13.62 -33.42 -9.09
N LYS A 176 14.79 -33.99 -8.83
CA LYS A 176 15.58 -34.73 -9.83
C LYS A 176 14.78 -35.87 -10.45
N GLN A 177 14.07 -36.66 -9.65
CA GLN A 177 13.30 -37.81 -10.13
C GLN A 177 12.06 -37.37 -10.93
N SER A 178 11.38 -36.31 -10.48
CA SER A 178 10.25 -35.71 -11.22
C SER A 178 10.68 -35.25 -12.61
N LEU A 179 11.87 -34.64 -12.72
CA LEU A 179 12.40 -34.13 -14.00
C LEU A 179 13.00 -35.23 -14.88
N LYS A 180 13.74 -36.19 -14.28
CA LYS A 180 14.36 -37.31 -15.01
C LYS A 180 13.32 -38.12 -15.80
N HIS A 181 12.11 -38.21 -15.28
CA HIS A 181 11.00 -38.96 -15.89
C HIS A 181 9.83 -38.04 -16.30
N HIS A 182 10.10 -36.76 -16.56
CA HIS A 182 9.10 -35.72 -16.83
C HIS A 182 7.99 -36.15 -17.78
N SER A 183 8.34 -36.64 -18.97
CA SER A 183 7.36 -37.01 -20.02
C SER A 183 6.37 -38.10 -19.60
N LEU A 184 6.76 -38.97 -18.68
CA LEU A 184 5.93 -40.07 -18.16
C LEU A 184 5.15 -39.66 -16.91
N LEU A 185 5.73 -38.79 -16.07
CA LEU A 185 5.19 -38.50 -14.74
C LEU A 185 4.32 -37.24 -14.67
N GLN A 186 4.49 -36.28 -15.58
CA GLN A 186 3.87 -34.95 -15.53
C GLN A 186 2.34 -34.96 -15.33
N CYS A 187 1.61 -35.94 -15.87
CA CYS A 187 0.15 -35.99 -15.71
C CYS A 187 -0.31 -36.75 -14.45
N HIS A 188 0.59 -37.46 -13.78
CA HIS A 188 0.26 -38.36 -12.66
C HIS A 188 0.76 -37.83 -11.31
N LEU A 189 1.72 -36.90 -11.31
CA LEU A 189 2.19 -36.28 -10.08
C LEU A 189 1.10 -35.36 -9.49
N LYS A 190 0.88 -35.47 -8.18
CA LYS A 190 0.12 -34.47 -7.42
C LYS A 190 0.96 -33.21 -7.26
N HIS A 191 0.95 -32.36 -8.28
CA HIS A 191 1.75 -31.14 -8.32
C HIS A 191 1.44 -30.18 -7.18
N SER A 192 0.18 -30.11 -6.74
CA SER A 192 -0.26 -29.35 -5.57
C SER A 192 0.50 -29.73 -4.30
N ASP A 193 0.71 -31.02 -4.06
CA ASP A 193 1.34 -31.51 -2.82
C ASP A 193 2.83 -31.17 -2.80
N ILE A 194 3.51 -31.35 -3.95
CA ILE A 194 4.92 -31.02 -4.11
C ILE A 194 5.15 -29.51 -3.99
N LEU A 195 4.31 -28.71 -4.66
CA LEU A 195 4.35 -27.26 -4.58
C LEU A 195 4.10 -26.78 -3.15
N SER A 196 3.11 -27.37 -2.48
CA SER A 196 2.81 -27.04 -1.09
C SER A 196 3.95 -27.37 -0.15
N GLY A 197 4.61 -28.51 -0.33
CA GLY A 197 5.81 -28.85 0.44
C GLY A 197 6.90 -27.78 0.26
N LEU A 198 7.22 -27.42 -0.98
CA LEU A 198 8.24 -26.39 -1.27
C LEU A 198 7.87 -25.02 -0.70
N CYS A 199 6.61 -24.58 -0.83
CA CYS A 199 6.15 -23.31 -0.27
C CYS A 199 6.25 -23.31 1.26
N ASN A 200 5.80 -24.38 1.92
CA ASN A 200 5.84 -24.50 3.37
C ASN A 200 7.27 -24.51 3.90
N ASP A 201 8.19 -25.27 3.27
CA ASP A 201 9.59 -25.31 3.69
C ASP A 201 10.34 -23.99 3.39
N THR A 202 9.96 -23.30 2.30
CA THR A 202 10.45 -21.94 2.02
C THR A 202 10.05 -20.97 3.12
N LEU A 203 8.77 -20.96 3.50
CA LEU A 203 8.26 -20.09 4.57
C LEU A 203 8.86 -20.44 5.93
N PHE A 204 8.95 -21.74 6.24
CA PHE A 204 9.52 -22.20 7.50
C PHE A 204 10.98 -21.74 7.64
N SER A 205 11.80 -22.00 6.62
CA SER A 205 13.20 -21.59 6.63
C SER A 205 13.36 -20.07 6.70
N PHE A 206 12.50 -19.32 6.00
CA PHE A 206 12.47 -17.86 6.06
C PHE A 206 12.12 -17.33 7.46
N HIS A 207 11.06 -17.85 8.09
CA HIS A 207 10.71 -17.46 9.45
C HIS A 207 11.80 -17.82 10.47
N SER A 208 12.45 -18.97 10.31
CA SER A 208 13.60 -19.35 11.14
C SER A 208 14.78 -18.38 10.97
N CYS A 209 15.05 -17.92 9.74
CA CYS A 209 16.05 -16.87 9.49
C CYS A 209 15.71 -15.56 10.22
N LEU A 210 14.46 -15.11 10.14
CA LEU A 210 14.02 -13.88 10.80
C LEU A 210 14.12 -13.98 12.32
N GLN A 211 13.68 -15.09 12.89
CA GLN A 211 13.75 -15.33 14.33
C GLN A 211 15.19 -15.30 14.84
N LEU A 212 16.12 -15.94 14.13
CA LEU A 212 17.55 -15.88 14.48
C LEU A 212 18.10 -14.45 14.37
N ALA A 213 17.75 -13.73 13.30
CA ALA A 213 18.22 -12.35 13.10
C ALA A 213 17.70 -11.39 14.18
N GLU A 214 16.45 -11.57 14.63
CA GLU A 214 15.84 -10.80 15.72
C GLU A 214 16.51 -11.11 17.06
N GLN A 215 16.70 -12.39 17.39
CA GLN A 215 17.40 -12.81 18.61
C GLN A 215 18.83 -12.26 18.67
N MET A 216 19.55 -12.26 17.56
CA MET A 216 20.90 -11.69 17.46
C MET A 216 20.90 -10.17 17.65
N LYS A 217 19.88 -9.46 17.15
CA LYS A 217 19.73 -8.02 17.40
C LYS A 217 19.46 -7.75 18.88
N MET A 218 18.54 -8.50 19.50
CA MET A 218 18.16 -8.30 20.90
C MET A 218 19.28 -8.63 21.90
N SER A 219 20.15 -9.58 21.55
CA SER A 219 21.25 -10.01 22.43
C SER A 219 22.54 -9.20 22.25
N GLU A 220 22.62 -8.30 21.27
CA GLU A 220 23.84 -7.57 20.85
C GLU A 220 25.05 -8.47 20.48
N ILE A 221 24.84 -9.79 20.36
CA ILE A 221 25.90 -10.76 20.02
C ILE A 221 26.03 -10.86 18.49
N GLN A 222 27.12 -10.31 17.96
CA GLN A 222 27.39 -10.27 16.51
C GLN A 222 28.21 -11.46 15.98
N GLU A 223 28.80 -12.29 16.83
CA GLU A 223 29.72 -13.36 16.42
C GLU A 223 29.54 -14.65 17.24
N GLY A 224 29.59 -15.81 16.57
CA GLY A 224 29.55 -17.12 17.23
C GLY A 224 28.83 -18.21 16.44
N THR A 225 28.22 -19.14 17.18
CA THR A 225 27.46 -20.29 16.64
C THR A 225 26.18 -19.83 15.93
N ASP A 226 25.52 -18.79 16.45
CA ASP A 226 24.22 -18.30 15.94
C ASP A 226 24.36 -17.65 14.56
N LEU A 227 25.42 -16.87 14.33
CA LEU A 227 25.72 -16.32 12.99
C LEU A 227 25.93 -17.43 11.96
N ARG A 228 26.65 -18.51 12.33
CA ARG A 228 26.86 -19.66 11.44
C ARG A 228 25.56 -20.41 11.18
N LEU A 229 24.68 -20.49 12.18
CA LEU A 229 23.36 -21.10 12.03
C LEU A 229 22.50 -20.24 11.10
N PHE A 230 22.43 -18.93 11.32
CA PHE A 230 21.75 -17.97 10.46
C PHE A 230 22.20 -18.10 8.99
N GLN A 231 23.52 -18.07 8.73
CA GLN A 231 24.07 -18.22 7.38
C GLN A 231 23.72 -19.57 6.73
N LYS A 232 23.65 -20.66 7.53
CA LYS A 232 23.20 -21.97 7.04
C LYS A 232 21.72 -21.95 6.69
N THR A 233 20.88 -21.32 7.52
CA THR A 233 19.44 -21.21 7.29
C THR A 233 19.17 -20.32 6.06
N VAL A 234 19.88 -19.20 5.88
CA VAL A 234 19.73 -18.33 4.69
C VAL A 234 20.09 -19.08 3.40
N LYS A 235 21.15 -19.91 3.44
CA LYS A 235 21.51 -20.80 2.31
C LYS A 235 20.43 -21.85 2.04
N LEU A 236 19.77 -22.34 3.08
CA LEU A 236 18.64 -23.27 2.94
C LEU A 236 17.43 -22.57 2.32
N CYS A 237 17.09 -21.34 2.73
CA CYS A 237 16.05 -20.53 2.09
C CYS A 237 16.33 -20.36 0.59
N ARG A 238 17.57 -20.02 0.23
CA ARG A 238 18.00 -19.93 -1.18
C ARG A 238 17.83 -21.25 -1.93
N PHE A 239 18.14 -22.37 -1.30
CA PHE A 239 17.95 -23.69 -1.91
C PHE A 239 16.47 -23.94 -2.21
N PHE A 240 15.57 -23.67 -1.27
CA PHE A 240 14.14 -23.85 -1.50
C PHE A 240 13.57 -22.87 -2.53
N ALA A 241 13.98 -21.60 -2.51
CA ALA A 241 13.60 -20.63 -3.53
C ALA A 241 14.02 -21.09 -4.94
N ASN A 242 15.28 -21.50 -5.12
CA ASN A 242 15.76 -22.02 -6.41
C ASN A 242 15.04 -23.30 -6.83
N SER A 243 14.72 -24.17 -5.87
CA SER A 243 13.97 -25.41 -6.11
C SER A 243 12.56 -25.13 -6.58
N LEU A 244 11.88 -24.16 -5.95
CA LEU A 244 10.55 -23.69 -6.31
C LEU A 244 10.56 -23.05 -7.71
N VAL A 245 11.53 -22.17 -7.99
CA VAL A 245 11.73 -21.55 -9.31
C VAL A 245 11.97 -22.61 -10.38
N HIS A 246 12.81 -23.61 -10.10
CA HIS A 246 13.11 -24.65 -11.07
C HIS A 246 11.90 -25.55 -11.33
N TYR A 247 11.22 -26.00 -10.28
CA TYR A 247 10.05 -26.87 -10.41
C TYR A 247 8.89 -26.16 -11.11
N THR A 248 8.67 -24.88 -10.79
CA THR A 248 7.64 -24.06 -11.44
C THR A 248 7.89 -23.90 -12.93
N LYS A 249 9.13 -23.62 -13.32
CA LYS A 249 9.50 -23.49 -14.74
C LYS A 249 9.11 -24.72 -15.57
N GLU A 250 9.34 -25.92 -15.02
CA GLU A 250 9.18 -27.17 -15.76
C GLU A 250 7.72 -27.69 -15.73
N PHE A 251 6.95 -27.36 -14.68
CA PHE A 251 5.59 -27.90 -14.49
C PHE A 251 4.48 -26.84 -14.43
N LEU A 252 4.75 -25.60 -14.88
CA LEU A 252 3.82 -24.45 -14.76
C LEU A 252 2.39 -24.76 -15.24
N SER A 253 2.23 -25.52 -16.32
CA SER A 253 0.92 -25.85 -16.90
C SER A 253 -0.01 -26.61 -15.95
N PHE A 254 0.52 -27.21 -14.88
CA PHE A 254 -0.25 -27.99 -13.91
C PHE A 254 -0.64 -27.18 -12.66
N PHE A 255 -0.34 -25.88 -12.60
CA PHE A 255 -0.45 -25.08 -11.38
C PHE A 255 -1.70 -24.18 -11.32
N SER A 256 -2.67 -24.33 -12.25
CA SER A 256 -3.86 -23.47 -12.29
C SER A 256 -4.54 -23.33 -10.92
N ASP A 257 -4.66 -24.45 -10.20
CA ASP A 257 -5.40 -24.52 -8.94
C ASP A 257 -4.53 -24.17 -7.72
N SER A 258 -3.22 -23.95 -7.94
CA SER A 258 -2.23 -23.69 -6.88
C SER A 258 -1.64 -22.27 -6.93
N CYS A 259 -2.10 -21.42 -7.85
CA CYS A 259 -1.69 -20.02 -7.90
C CYS A 259 -2.01 -19.25 -6.62
N SER A 260 -3.09 -19.61 -5.92
CA SER A 260 -3.45 -19.05 -4.61
C SER A 260 -2.34 -19.27 -3.57
N GLN A 261 -1.72 -20.44 -3.59
CA GLN A 261 -0.61 -20.76 -2.69
C GLN A 261 0.66 -19.98 -3.03
N LEU A 262 0.99 -19.84 -4.31
CA LEU A 262 2.13 -19.03 -4.76
C LEU A 262 1.94 -17.55 -4.43
N HIS A 263 0.73 -17.03 -4.61
CA HIS A 263 0.38 -15.67 -4.21
C HIS A 263 0.51 -15.48 -2.70
N GLN A 264 -0.04 -16.40 -1.90
CA GLN A 264 0.08 -16.37 -0.44
C GLN A 264 1.52 -16.49 0.06
N LEU A 265 2.39 -17.26 -0.62
CA LEU A 265 3.81 -17.32 -0.32
C LEU A 265 4.45 -15.93 -0.35
N PHE A 266 4.24 -15.15 -1.41
CA PHE A 266 4.76 -13.79 -1.50
C PHE A 266 4.18 -12.87 -0.43
N LEU A 267 2.86 -12.94 -0.21
CA LEU A 267 2.20 -12.12 0.82
C LEU A 267 2.76 -12.37 2.21
N GLN A 268 3.00 -13.63 2.57
CA GLN A 268 3.56 -14.00 3.88
C GLN A 268 5.04 -13.61 4.03
N ILE A 269 5.84 -13.73 2.96
CA ILE A 269 7.24 -13.29 3.00
C ILE A 269 7.31 -11.78 3.22
N TYR A 270 6.60 -11.00 2.40
CA TYR A 270 6.65 -9.54 2.50
C TYR A 270 5.92 -8.99 3.73
N SER A 271 4.94 -9.70 4.30
CA SER A 271 4.28 -9.24 5.55
C SER A 271 5.22 -9.31 6.75
N LYS A 272 6.18 -10.24 6.77
CA LYS A 272 7.16 -10.40 7.86
C LYS A 272 8.53 -9.84 7.52
N PHE A 273 8.71 -9.18 6.38
CA PHE A 273 9.99 -8.57 6.02
C PHE A 273 9.92 -7.03 6.09
N PRO A 274 10.94 -6.33 6.61
CA PRO A 274 10.98 -4.88 6.55
C PRO A 274 10.84 -4.36 5.11
N PRO A 275 10.07 -3.29 4.85
CA PRO A 275 9.60 -2.31 5.84
C PRO A 275 8.16 -2.54 6.34
N SER A 276 7.61 -3.75 6.25
CA SER A 276 6.29 -4.05 6.81
C SER A 276 6.20 -3.69 8.30
N LEU A 277 5.06 -3.10 8.70
CA LEU A 277 4.75 -2.79 10.10
C LEU A 277 4.63 -4.05 10.98
N TYR A 278 4.47 -5.23 10.37
CA TYR A 278 4.34 -6.52 11.04
C TYR A 278 5.64 -7.35 11.00
N ALA A 279 6.73 -6.76 10.50
CA ALA A 279 8.03 -7.40 10.47
C ALA A 279 8.73 -7.32 11.85
N PRO A 280 9.48 -8.35 12.25
CA PRO A 280 10.33 -8.29 13.42
C PRO A 280 11.46 -7.28 13.22
N GLU A 281 11.94 -6.74 14.33
CA GLU A 281 13.04 -5.81 14.32
C GLU A 281 14.38 -6.53 14.12
N ILE A 282 15.00 -6.34 12.96
CA ILE A 282 16.29 -6.95 12.60
C ILE A 282 17.35 -5.90 12.27
N SER A 283 18.64 -6.28 12.32
CA SER A 283 19.75 -5.38 11.96
C SER A 283 19.82 -5.19 10.43
N GLU A 284 20.37 -4.07 9.98
CA GLU A 284 20.52 -3.80 8.54
C GLU A 284 21.39 -4.85 7.83
N VAL A 285 22.44 -5.34 8.50
CA VAL A 285 23.33 -6.37 7.95
C VAL A 285 22.55 -7.66 7.65
N HIS A 286 21.72 -8.12 8.59
CA HIS A 286 20.91 -9.32 8.41
C HIS A 286 19.80 -9.10 7.36
N ARG A 287 19.15 -7.93 7.37
CA ARG A 287 18.15 -7.55 6.35
C ARG A 287 18.75 -7.64 4.94
N ASP A 288 19.92 -7.04 4.75
CA ASP A 288 20.59 -6.99 3.47
C ASP A 288 21.08 -8.37 3.01
N GLU A 289 21.54 -9.22 3.94
CA GLU A 289 21.93 -10.60 3.63
C GLU A 289 20.71 -11.43 3.18
N ILE A 290 19.58 -11.37 3.90
CA ILE A 290 18.35 -12.06 3.51
C ILE A 290 17.88 -11.57 2.13
N SER A 291 17.86 -10.25 1.91
CA SER A 291 17.45 -9.67 0.64
C SER A 291 18.32 -10.17 -0.52
N ARG A 292 19.65 -10.07 -0.41
CA ARG A 292 20.59 -10.46 -1.47
C ARG A 292 20.62 -11.96 -1.74
N VAL A 293 20.43 -12.80 -0.73
CA VAL A 293 20.64 -14.25 -0.87
C VAL A 293 19.33 -14.98 -1.16
N PHE A 294 18.24 -14.64 -0.46
CA PHE A 294 16.95 -15.30 -0.55
C PHE A 294 15.98 -14.58 -1.51
N LEU A 295 15.70 -13.29 -1.31
CA LEU A 295 14.71 -12.58 -2.14
C LEU A 295 15.15 -12.53 -3.61
N VAL A 296 16.44 -12.27 -3.87
CA VAL A 296 17.02 -12.34 -5.23
C VAL A 296 16.89 -13.74 -5.85
N ALA A 297 16.93 -14.81 -5.05
CA ALA A 297 16.76 -16.17 -5.56
C ALA A 297 15.29 -16.51 -5.86
N LEU A 298 14.35 -15.87 -5.16
CA LEU A 298 12.91 -16.04 -5.37
C LEU A 298 12.38 -15.16 -6.52
N ASP A 299 12.98 -13.99 -6.76
CA ASP A 299 12.58 -13.01 -7.77
C ASP A 299 12.29 -13.57 -9.18
N PRO A 300 13.07 -14.53 -9.73
CA PRO A 300 12.79 -15.12 -11.04
C PRO A 300 11.44 -15.84 -11.13
N LEU A 301 10.86 -16.25 -9.99
CA LEU A 301 9.56 -16.91 -9.94
C LEU A 301 8.45 -15.99 -10.48
N ILE A 302 8.47 -14.69 -10.14
CA ILE A 302 7.47 -13.74 -10.65
C ILE A 302 7.55 -13.67 -12.17
N ASN A 303 8.75 -13.53 -12.73
CA ASN A 303 8.95 -13.47 -14.19
C ASN A 303 8.40 -14.71 -14.91
N GLN A 304 8.50 -15.90 -14.32
CA GLN A 304 7.95 -17.13 -14.89
C GLN A 304 6.42 -17.18 -14.81
N LEU A 305 5.83 -16.53 -13.81
CA LEU A 305 4.39 -16.50 -13.58
C LEU A 305 3.67 -15.40 -14.37
N LEU A 306 4.37 -14.36 -14.84
CA LEU A 306 3.78 -13.27 -15.63
C LEU A 306 2.97 -13.74 -16.86
N PRO A 307 3.45 -14.68 -17.71
CA PRO A 307 2.65 -15.16 -18.84
C PRO A 307 1.50 -16.10 -18.45
N PHE A 308 1.33 -16.43 -17.16
CA PHE A 308 0.38 -17.44 -16.70
C PHE A 308 -0.94 -16.82 -16.22
N SER A 309 -1.99 -16.92 -17.05
CA SER A 309 -3.33 -16.34 -16.76
C SER A 309 -3.90 -16.69 -15.39
N PRO A 310 -3.84 -17.96 -14.90
CA PRO A 310 -4.38 -18.28 -13.57
C PRO A 310 -3.70 -17.51 -12.42
N PHE A 311 -2.41 -17.17 -12.58
CA PHE A 311 -1.72 -16.35 -11.58
C PHE A 311 -2.16 -14.89 -11.64
N MET A 312 -2.32 -14.32 -12.83
CA MET A 312 -2.90 -12.98 -13.01
C MET A 312 -4.29 -12.89 -12.37
N GLU A 313 -5.16 -13.88 -12.64
CA GLU A 313 -6.52 -13.93 -12.10
C GLU A 313 -6.55 -13.97 -10.57
N GLN A 314 -5.61 -14.71 -9.98
CA GLN A 314 -5.47 -14.77 -8.53
C GLN A 314 -4.99 -13.42 -7.95
N VAL A 315 -4.00 -12.77 -8.57
CA VAL A 315 -3.42 -11.52 -8.08
C VAL A 315 -4.37 -10.32 -8.25
N LEU A 316 -5.15 -10.29 -9.34
CA LEU A 316 -6.08 -9.20 -9.67
C LEU A 316 -7.55 -9.46 -9.24
N SER A 317 -7.76 -10.41 -8.32
CA SER A 317 -9.09 -10.76 -7.82
C SER A 317 -9.71 -9.62 -7.00
N GLU A 318 -10.97 -9.26 -7.28
CA GLU A 318 -11.73 -8.24 -6.54
C GLU A 318 -12.03 -8.63 -5.09
N LYS A 319 -12.07 -9.93 -4.79
CA LYS A 319 -12.51 -10.48 -3.50
C LYS A 319 -11.36 -11.10 -2.70
N LEU A 320 -10.20 -10.47 -2.71
CA LEU A 320 -9.05 -11.00 -1.97
C LEU A 320 -9.27 -11.00 -0.45
N GLY A 321 -10.05 -10.05 0.10
CA GLY A 321 -10.38 -10.02 1.53
C GLY A 321 -9.16 -10.08 2.44
N LEU A 322 -8.07 -9.40 2.07
CA LEU A 322 -6.77 -9.54 2.72
C LEU A 322 -6.78 -8.99 4.16
N PRO A 323 -6.14 -9.68 5.11
CA PRO A 323 -5.92 -9.13 6.44
C PRO A 323 -4.97 -7.92 6.38
N PRO A 324 -4.99 -7.02 7.38
CA PRO A 324 -4.17 -5.81 7.40
C PRO A 324 -2.67 -6.06 7.13
N GLU A 325 -2.11 -7.15 7.66
CA GLU A 325 -0.70 -7.52 7.46
C GLU A 325 -0.33 -7.89 6.02
N GLN A 326 -1.31 -8.15 5.15
CA GLN A 326 -1.09 -8.53 3.74
C GLN A 326 -1.44 -7.41 2.75
N GLN A 327 -1.95 -6.26 3.21
CA GLN A 327 -2.34 -5.14 2.34
C GLN A 327 -1.13 -4.45 1.70
N LEU A 328 -0.11 -4.09 2.50
CA LEU A 328 1.16 -3.59 1.96
C LEU A 328 1.85 -4.62 1.04
N PRO A 329 2.03 -5.89 1.46
CA PRO A 329 2.57 -6.93 0.58
C PRO A 329 1.89 -7.02 -0.78
N GLN A 330 0.55 -6.94 -0.84
CA GLN A 330 -0.17 -6.95 -2.11
C GLN A 330 0.21 -5.74 -2.97
N CYS A 331 0.28 -4.54 -2.38
CA CYS A 331 0.68 -3.33 -3.08
C CYS A 331 2.11 -3.44 -3.65
N LEU A 332 3.05 -3.97 -2.86
CA LEU A 332 4.45 -4.17 -3.28
C LEU A 332 4.58 -5.23 -4.39
N ILE A 333 3.78 -6.31 -4.35
CA ILE A 333 3.74 -7.31 -5.42
C ILE A 333 3.25 -6.69 -6.73
N LEU A 334 2.18 -5.87 -6.69
CA LEU A 334 1.66 -5.19 -7.87
C LEU A 334 2.71 -4.25 -8.49
N ILE A 335 3.43 -3.49 -7.67
CA ILE A 335 4.55 -2.65 -8.13
C ILE A 335 5.66 -3.50 -8.76
N THR A 336 6.03 -4.61 -8.12
CA THR A 336 7.08 -5.52 -8.63
C THR A 336 6.67 -6.12 -9.98
N ILE A 337 5.38 -6.42 -10.16
CA ILE A 337 4.82 -6.88 -11.43
C ILE A 337 4.90 -5.77 -12.47
N MET A 338 4.49 -4.54 -12.16
CA MET A 338 4.58 -3.39 -13.08
C MET A 338 6.01 -3.15 -13.57
N ASP A 339 6.99 -3.17 -12.66
CA ASP A 339 8.41 -2.99 -13.01
C ASP A 339 8.88 -4.04 -14.02
N LYS A 340 8.54 -5.31 -13.79
CA LYS A 340 8.94 -6.43 -14.64
C LYS A 340 8.15 -6.47 -15.96
N LEU A 341 6.88 -6.09 -15.94
CA LEU A 341 5.95 -6.18 -17.06
C LEU A 341 6.38 -5.29 -18.23
N SER A 342 7.01 -4.14 -17.95
CA SER A 342 7.57 -3.23 -18.97
C SER A 342 8.57 -3.91 -19.93
N SER A 343 9.23 -4.98 -19.48
CA SER A 343 10.21 -5.75 -20.25
C SER A 343 9.63 -6.98 -20.97
N GLN A 344 8.34 -7.28 -20.77
CA GLN A 344 7.69 -8.48 -21.30
C GLN A 344 7.10 -8.27 -22.70
N PRO A 345 6.83 -9.36 -23.45
CA PRO A 345 6.12 -9.28 -24.73
C PRO A 345 4.73 -8.65 -24.61
N GLU A 346 4.24 -8.00 -25.68
CA GLU A 346 2.94 -7.30 -25.71
C GLU A 346 1.77 -8.19 -25.31
N GLU A 347 1.79 -9.49 -25.65
CA GLU A 347 0.76 -10.46 -25.26
C GLU A 347 0.64 -10.58 -23.73
N VAL A 348 1.79 -10.59 -23.04
CA VAL A 348 1.85 -10.65 -21.57
C VAL A 348 1.41 -9.32 -20.97
N GLN A 349 1.85 -8.19 -21.52
CA GLN A 349 1.39 -6.87 -21.06
C GLN A 349 -0.14 -6.73 -21.18
N THR A 350 -0.69 -7.19 -22.32
CA THR A 350 -2.13 -7.16 -22.58
C THR A 350 -2.91 -7.99 -21.58
N LEU A 351 -2.41 -9.18 -21.21
CA LEU A 351 -3.04 -10.05 -20.20
C LEU A 351 -3.29 -9.31 -18.87
N TRP A 352 -2.31 -8.56 -18.38
CA TRP A 352 -2.39 -7.84 -17.10
C TRP A 352 -3.12 -6.49 -17.19
N ASN A 353 -2.98 -5.77 -18.31
CA ASN A 353 -3.59 -4.45 -18.48
C ASN A 353 -5.08 -4.52 -18.81
N THR A 354 -5.53 -5.57 -19.50
CA THR A 354 -6.96 -5.79 -19.77
C THR A 354 -7.64 -6.47 -18.59
N GLY A 355 -6.99 -7.47 -17.99
CA GLY A 355 -7.54 -8.26 -16.89
C GLY A 355 -8.85 -8.98 -17.26
N LYS A 356 -9.36 -9.81 -16.35
CA LYS A 356 -10.73 -10.35 -16.44
C LYS A 356 -11.71 -9.57 -15.57
N SER A 357 -11.28 -9.21 -14.36
CA SER A 357 -12.03 -8.45 -13.36
C SER A 357 -11.51 -7.01 -13.27
N LEU A 358 -10.24 -6.86 -12.89
CA LEU A 358 -9.55 -5.59 -12.73
C LEU A 358 -8.33 -5.53 -13.65
N SER A 359 -8.05 -4.33 -14.17
CA SER A 359 -6.74 -4.04 -14.76
C SER A 359 -5.67 -3.90 -13.68
N LEU A 360 -4.40 -4.11 -14.04
CA LEU A 360 -3.27 -3.89 -13.13
C LEU A 360 -3.27 -2.48 -12.50
N PHE A 361 -3.62 -1.45 -13.27
CA PHE A 361 -3.77 -0.07 -12.77
C PHE A 361 -4.84 0.04 -11.69
N SER A 362 -6.03 -0.51 -11.95
CA SER A 362 -7.16 -0.45 -11.01
C SER A 362 -6.84 -1.22 -9.73
N ALA A 363 -6.21 -2.39 -9.86
CA ALA A 363 -5.77 -3.20 -8.73
C ALA A 363 -4.72 -2.46 -7.87
N LEU A 364 -3.79 -1.71 -8.48
CA LEU A 364 -2.82 -0.90 -7.74
C LEU A 364 -3.52 0.20 -6.93
N PHE A 365 -4.42 0.98 -7.54
CA PHE A 365 -5.15 2.04 -6.83
C PHE A 365 -5.98 1.48 -5.68
N PHE A 366 -6.66 0.35 -5.91
CA PHE A 366 -7.42 -0.34 -4.88
C PHE A 366 -6.52 -0.83 -3.75
N SER A 367 -5.41 -1.50 -4.06
CA SER A 367 -4.48 -2.00 -3.04
C SER A 367 -3.80 -0.87 -2.26
N PHE A 368 -3.44 0.22 -2.93
CA PHE A 368 -2.83 1.40 -2.31
C PHE A 368 -3.75 2.04 -1.28
N GLN A 369 -5.06 2.13 -1.59
CA GLN A 369 -6.06 2.64 -0.65
C GLN A 369 -6.13 1.81 0.65
N GLN A 370 -5.86 0.50 0.58
CA GLN A 370 -5.93 -0.35 1.76
C GLN A 370 -4.73 -0.17 2.71
N CYS A 371 -3.61 0.41 2.26
CA CYS A 371 -2.38 0.58 3.05
C CYS A 371 -2.47 1.76 4.05
N SER A 372 -3.58 1.89 4.80
CA SER A 372 -3.82 3.05 5.66
C SER A 372 -2.80 3.17 6.81
N GLY A 373 -2.31 2.04 7.32
CA GLY A 373 -1.29 2.01 8.38
C GLY A 373 0.03 2.59 7.89
N GLU A 374 0.52 2.12 6.75
CA GLU A 374 1.78 2.51 6.14
C GLU A 374 1.74 3.93 5.56
N LEU A 375 0.57 4.42 5.15
CA LEU A 375 0.38 5.81 4.73
C LEU A 375 0.35 6.80 5.91
N SER A 376 -0.01 6.31 7.10
CA SER A 376 -0.11 7.14 8.31
C SER A 376 1.17 7.12 9.16
N LEU A 377 1.99 6.07 9.03
CA LEU A 377 3.21 5.85 9.81
C LEU A 377 4.46 6.06 8.96
N PRO A 378 5.63 6.37 9.55
CA PRO A 378 6.88 6.58 8.83
C PRO A 378 7.47 5.25 8.33
N VAL A 379 6.81 4.64 7.35
CA VAL A 379 7.30 3.47 6.62
C VAL A 379 8.16 3.96 5.46
N CYS A 380 9.44 3.62 5.52
CA CYS A 380 10.43 4.07 4.56
C CYS A 380 10.83 2.92 3.63
N LEU A 381 10.66 3.13 2.33
CA LEU A 381 11.09 2.22 1.28
C LEU A 381 12.42 2.69 0.67
N PRO A 382 13.24 1.78 0.15
CA PRO A 382 14.48 2.14 -0.51
C PRO A 382 14.18 2.85 -1.83
N GLU A 383 14.81 4.01 -2.04
CA GLU A 383 14.71 4.76 -3.29
C GLU A 383 15.37 4.01 -4.46
N VAL A 384 14.75 4.04 -5.64
CA VAL A 384 15.35 3.52 -6.87
C VAL A 384 16.27 4.60 -7.45
N ILE A 385 17.54 4.60 -7.04
CA ILE A 385 18.51 5.56 -7.56
C ILE A 385 19.05 5.08 -8.90
N SER A 386 18.71 5.81 -9.95
CA SER A 386 19.53 5.86 -11.16
C SER A 386 20.83 6.58 -10.81
N THR A 387 21.95 5.85 -10.72
CA THR A 387 23.33 6.35 -10.51
C THR A 387 23.73 6.85 -9.10
N GLY A 388 24.29 5.95 -8.28
CA GLY A 388 25.45 6.22 -7.41
C GLY A 388 25.30 7.12 -6.16
N GLN A 389 24.13 7.69 -5.85
CA GLN A 389 23.89 8.41 -4.58
C GLN A 389 23.28 7.50 -3.49
N LEU A 390 23.36 7.94 -2.23
CA LEU A 390 22.80 7.25 -1.06
C LEU A 390 21.27 7.21 -1.16
N THR A 391 20.68 6.01 -1.03
CA THR A 391 19.22 5.79 -0.97
C THR A 391 18.59 6.60 0.15
N ALA A 392 17.86 7.67 -0.20
CA ALA A 392 17.06 8.36 0.80
C ALA A 392 15.84 7.50 1.14
N PRO A 393 15.44 7.41 2.42
CA PRO A 393 14.19 6.75 2.79
C PRO A 393 13.01 7.55 2.22
N ILE A 394 12.19 6.92 1.38
CA ILE A 394 11.00 7.53 0.76
C ILE A 394 9.71 6.92 1.32
N THR A 395 8.64 7.72 1.36
CA THR A 395 7.33 7.26 1.84
C THR A 395 6.68 6.29 0.85
N LEU A 396 5.71 5.50 1.32
CA LEU A 396 4.91 4.63 0.45
C LEU A 396 4.25 5.41 -0.70
N TYR A 397 3.71 6.60 -0.43
CA TYR A 397 3.11 7.45 -1.47
C TYR A 397 4.12 7.76 -2.59
N HIS A 398 5.31 8.23 -2.21
CA HIS A 398 6.34 8.60 -3.18
C HIS A 398 6.82 7.38 -3.96
N TYR A 399 7.04 6.25 -3.27
CA TYR A 399 7.44 4.99 -3.90
C TYR A 399 6.42 4.53 -4.96
N VAL A 400 5.14 4.43 -4.59
CA VAL A 400 4.08 4.01 -5.52
C VAL A 400 3.97 4.98 -6.69
N CYS A 401 4.02 6.29 -6.44
CA CYS A 401 3.91 7.31 -7.48
C CYS A 401 5.04 7.19 -8.54
N VAL A 402 6.28 7.01 -8.11
CA VAL A 402 7.43 6.88 -9.02
C VAL A 402 7.31 5.63 -9.88
N HIS A 403 7.00 4.48 -9.28
CA HIS A 403 6.87 3.22 -10.01
C HIS A 403 5.66 3.21 -10.96
N LEU A 404 4.51 3.76 -10.53
CA LEU A 404 3.34 3.95 -11.39
C LEU A 404 3.67 4.85 -12.59
N CYS A 405 4.34 5.99 -12.38
CA CYS A 405 4.74 6.88 -13.47
C CYS A 405 5.75 6.22 -14.43
N SER A 406 6.70 5.44 -13.91
CA SER A 406 7.65 4.66 -14.73
C SER A 406 6.93 3.64 -15.62
N PHE A 407 5.93 2.95 -15.07
CA PHE A 407 5.12 2.01 -15.85
C PHE A 407 4.24 2.72 -16.88
N ILE A 408 3.62 3.85 -16.53
CA ILE A 408 2.87 4.69 -17.48
C ILE A 408 3.76 5.10 -18.67
N ALA A 409 5.00 5.51 -18.40
CA ALA A 409 5.95 5.91 -19.45
C ALA A 409 6.35 4.77 -20.40
N SER A 410 6.21 3.50 -19.96
CA SER A 410 6.48 2.32 -20.79
C SER A 410 5.22 1.65 -21.35
N THR A 411 4.03 2.20 -21.08
CA THR A 411 2.75 1.63 -21.51
C THR A 411 2.55 1.79 -23.01
N LEU A 412 2.09 0.72 -23.68
CA LEU A 412 1.80 0.73 -25.11
C LEU A 412 0.52 1.54 -25.43
N PRO A 413 0.43 2.20 -26.60
CA PRO A 413 -0.75 2.96 -26.99
C PRO A 413 -2.06 2.15 -27.00
N SER A 414 -1.98 0.83 -27.24
CA SER A 414 -3.12 -0.09 -27.22
C SER A 414 -3.75 -0.26 -25.84
N HIS A 415 -3.00 0.01 -24.76
CA HIS A 415 -3.46 -0.10 -23.36
C HIS A 415 -3.82 1.25 -22.73
N PHE A 416 -3.70 2.33 -23.49
CA PHE A 416 -3.94 3.68 -23.02
C PHE A 416 -5.39 3.93 -22.55
N PRO A 417 -6.43 3.41 -23.23
CA PRO A 417 -7.80 3.54 -22.74
C PRO A 417 -7.98 2.96 -21.33
N GLN A 418 -7.38 1.81 -21.04
CA GLN A 418 -7.46 1.17 -19.72
C GLN A 418 -6.77 2.01 -18.64
N LEU A 419 -5.66 2.66 -18.98
CA LEU A 419 -5.00 3.62 -18.10
C LEU A 419 -5.90 4.83 -17.81
N GLU A 420 -6.49 5.45 -18.85
CA GLU A 420 -7.38 6.59 -18.69
C GLU A 420 -8.61 6.25 -17.84
N TYR A 421 -9.22 5.09 -18.05
CA TYR A 421 -10.33 4.62 -17.22
C TYR A 421 -9.91 4.43 -15.76
N ALA A 422 -8.77 3.79 -15.51
CA ALA A 422 -8.29 3.56 -14.14
C ALA A 422 -7.93 4.86 -13.42
N LEU A 423 -7.33 5.83 -14.12
CA LEU A 423 -7.04 7.16 -13.58
C LEU A 423 -8.33 7.92 -13.26
N LEU A 424 -9.31 7.92 -14.17
CA LEU A 424 -10.57 8.59 -13.96
C LEU A 424 -11.36 7.97 -12.79
N ASP A 425 -11.46 6.64 -12.74
CA ASP A 425 -12.11 5.93 -11.65
C ASP A 425 -11.45 6.24 -10.30
N ALA A 426 -10.12 6.23 -10.25
CA ALA A 426 -9.37 6.59 -9.04
C ALA A 426 -9.54 8.05 -8.61
N VAL A 427 -9.65 8.99 -9.56
CA VAL A 427 -9.93 10.43 -9.29
C VAL A 427 -11.35 10.63 -8.75
N LEU A 428 -12.32 9.88 -9.26
CA LEU A 428 -13.73 9.95 -8.84
C LEU A 428 -14.00 9.10 -7.58
N GLY A 429 -13.04 8.27 -7.17
CA GLY A 429 -13.13 7.40 -6.02
C GLY A 429 -13.22 8.15 -4.68
N PRO A 430 -13.73 7.50 -3.62
CA PRO A 430 -13.95 8.14 -2.32
C PRO A 430 -12.65 8.38 -1.51
N SER A 431 -11.54 7.76 -1.91
CA SER A 431 -10.25 7.89 -1.22
C SER A 431 -9.49 9.12 -1.71
N MET A 432 -9.38 10.14 -0.85
CA MET A 432 -8.66 11.38 -1.19
C MET A 432 -7.19 11.13 -1.56
N ILE A 433 -6.50 10.21 -0.87
CA ILE A 433 -5.09 9.93 -1.12
C ILE A 433 -4.89 9.18 -2.44
N THR A 434 -5.81 8.27 -2.78
CA THR A 434 -5.79 7.55 -4.07
C THR A 434 -6.13 8.49 -5.22
N SER A 435 -7.12 9.36 -5.03
CA SER A 435 -7.46 10.43 -5.97
C SER A 435 -6.26 11.36 -6.20
N LEU A 436 -5.54 11.76 -5.15
CA LEU A 436 -4.35 12.59 -5.29
C LEU A 436 -3.22 11.86 -6.06
N LEU A 437 -2.97 10.59 -5.75
CA LEU A 437 -2.01 9.75 -6.48
C LEU A 437 -2.37 9.68 -7.97
N ALA A 438 -3.64 9.43 -8.30
CA ALA A 438 -4.12 9.40 -9.67
C ALA A 438 -3.95 10.75 -10.37
N MET A 439 -4.26 11.87 -9.70
CA MET A 439 -4.01 13.21 -10.25
C MET A 439 -2.53 13.49 -10.49
N ASP A 440 -1.65 13.07 -9.59
CA ASP A 440 -0.20 13.22 -9.72
C ASP A 440 0.32 12.44 -10.92
N SER A 441 -0.09 11.17 -11.05
CA SER A 441 0.27 10.32 -12.19
C SER A 441 -0.31 10.82 -13.51
N TRP A 442 -1.51 11.39 -13.51
CA TRP A 442 -2.11 11.97 -14.71
C TRP A 442 -1.43 13.30 -15.10
N CYS A 443 -1.03 14.11 -14.13
CA CYS A 443 -0.19 15.28 -14.38
C CYS A 443 1.20 14.90 -14.91
N PHE A 444 1.79 13.81 -14.41
CA PHE A 444 3.02 13.25 -14.99
C PHE A 444 2.80 12.87 -16.46
N LEU A 445 1.71 12.14 -16.76
CA LEU A 445 1.37 11.75 -18.12
C LEU A 445 1.19 12.96 -19.04
N ALA A 446 0.52 14.02 -18.58
CA ALA A 446 0.36 15.26 -19.33
C ALA A 446 1.70 15.98 -19.61
N ARG A 447 2.69 15.87 -18.71
CA ARG A 447 4.05 16.42 -18.92
C ARG A 447 4.92 15.55 -19.81
N TYR A 448 4.77 14.24 -19.68
CA TYR A 448 5.58 13.25 -20.40
C TYR A 448 5.10 13.06 -21.84
N GLY A 449 3.79 13.14 -22.07
CA GLY A 449 3.16 13.04 -23.37
C GLY A 449 3.27 14.30 -24.23
N THR A 450 2.49 14.34 -25.32
CA THR A 450 2.48 15.49 -26.24
C THR A 450 1.63 16.64 -25.69
N ALA A 451 1.92 17.87 -26.13
CA ALA A 451 1.10 19.04 -25.79
C ALA A 451 -0.36 18.89 -26.26
N GLU A 452 -0.58 18.18 -27.36
CA GLU A 452 -1.91 17.83 -27.90
C GLU A 452 -2.66 16.87 -26.97
N LEU A 453 -1.96 15.87 -26.42
CA LEU A 453 -2.55 14.93 -25.46
C LEU A 453 -2.99 15.65 -24.19
N CYS A 454 -2.14 16.54 -23.65
CA CYS A 454 -2.50 17.37 -22.50
C CYS A 454 -3.74 18.22 -22.81
N ALA A 455 -3.79 18.89 -23.98
CA ALA A 455 -4.94 19.70 -24.38
C ALA A 455 -6.22 18.86 -24.52
N HIS A 456 -6.10 17.64 -25.07
CA HIS A 456 -7.21 16.71 -25.19
C HIS A 456 -7.76 16.31 -23.82
N HIS A 457 -6.90 15.87 -22.88
CA HIS A 457 -7.32 15.51 -21.52
C HIS A 457 -7.96 16.68 -20.78
N VAL A 458 -7.37 17.87 -20.86
CA VAL A 458 -7.95 19.11 -20.30
C VAL A 458 -9.36 19.35 -20.85
N ALA A 459 -9.54 19.22 -22.17
CA ALA A 459 -10.84 19.41 -22.80
C ALA A 459 -11.86 18.35 -22.35
N VAL A 460 -11.47 17.07 -22.23
CA VAL A 460 -12.35 15.99 -21.75
C VAL A 460 -12.79 16.26 -20.32
N ILE A 461 -11.86 16.58 -19.42
CA ILE A 461 -12.16 16.88 -18.01
C ILE A 461 -13.11 18.08 -17.90
N ALA A 462 -12.87 19.13 -18.69
CA ALA A 462 -13.75 20.29 -18.72
C ALA A 462 -15.16 19.95 -19.25
N HIS A 463 -15.31 19.06 -20.24
CA HIS A 463 -16.63 18.58 -20.68
C HIS A 463 -17.34 17.76 -19.60
N LEU A 464 -16.60 16.92 -18.85
CA LEU A 464 -17.16 16.14 -17.76
C LEU A 464 -17.71 17.06 -16.65
N ILE A 465 -16.94 18.08 -16.26
CA ILE A 465 -17.39 19.10 -15.30
C ILE A 465 -18.63 19.85 -15.83
N LYS A 466 -18.58 20.31 -17.09
CA LYS A 466 -19.70 21.03 -17.72
C LYS A 466 -21.00 20.20 -17.72
N SER A 467 -20.88 18.89 -17.93
CA SER A 467 -22.03 17.98 -18.06
C SER A 467 -22.57 17.48 -16.71
N TRP A 468 -21.91 17.80 -15.59
CA TRP A 468 -22.25 17.22 -14.30
C TRP A 468 -23.46 17.91 -13.64
N PRO A 469 -24.52 17.17 -13.27
CA PRO A 469 -25.80 17.75 -12.88
C PRO A 469 -25.86 18.25 -11.43
N SER A 470 -24.87 17.95 -10.59
CA SER A 470 -24.88 18.30 -9.15
C SER A 470 -23.48 18.67 -8.65
N ASP A 471 -23.41 19.53 -7.65
CA ASP A 471 -22.14 19.82 -6.97
C ASP A 471 -21.86 18.66 -6.00
N CYS A 472 -20.81 17.91 -6.28
CA CYS A 472 -20.40 16.75 -5.49
C CYS A 472 -18.86 16.71 -5.39
N TYR A 473 -18.34 15.79 -4.58
CA TYR A 473 -16.91 15.71 -4.33
C TYR A 473 -16.13 15.32 -5.60
N GLU A 474 -16.75 14.55 -6.48
CA GLU A 474 -16.22 14.12 -7.78
C GLU A 474 -15.93 15.32 -8.70
N VAL A 475 -16.88 16.25 -8.81
CA VAL A 475 -16.69 17.50 -9.57
C VAL A 475 -15.58 18.34 -8.96
N SER A 476 -15.47 18.36 -7.63
CA SER A 476 -14.38 19.05 -6.94
C SER A 476 -13.02 18.42 -7.25
N ALA A 477 -12.93 17.09 -7.26
CA ALA A 477 -11.72 16.36 -7.64
C ALA A 477 -11.34 16.65 -9.11
N LEU A 478 -12.28 16.56 -10.03
CA LEU A 478 -12.07 16.92 -11.44
C LEU A 478 -11.63 18.39 -11.59
N GLY A 479 -12.21 19.30 -10.81
CA GLY A 479 -11.82 20.71 -10.78
C GLY A 479 -10.37 20.94 -10.34
N VAL A 480 -9.92 20.21 -9.31
CA VAL A 480 -8.50 20.24 -8.88
C VAL A 480 -7.59 19.70 -9.98
N LEU A 481 -7.94 18.59 -10.61
CA LEU A 481 -7.18 18.02 -11.73
C LEU A 481 -7.11 19.00 -12.91
N LEU A 482 -8.25 19.56 -13.32
CA LEU A 482 -8.35 20.53 -14.42
C LEU A 482 -7.42 21.72 -14.16
N ARG A 483 -7.47 22.29 -12.96
CA ARG A 483 -6.62 23.41 -12.57
C ARG A 483 -5.15 23.07 -12.71
N ARG A 484 -4.73 21.89 -12.25
CA ARG A 484 -3.33 21.44 -12.30
C ARG A 484 -2.87 21.20 -13.74
N MET A 485 -3.71 20.58 -14.57
CA MET A 485 -3.39 20.31 -15.97
C MET A 485 -3.33 21.57 -16.83
N LEU A 486 -4.15 22.58 -16.54
CA LEU A 486 -4.14 23.83 -17.31
C LEU A 486 -2.77 24.55 -17.24
N PHE A 487 -2.06 24.44 -16.11
CA PHE A 487 -0.68 24.94 -15.97
C PHE A 487 0.34 24.21 -16.86
N LEU A 488 0.03 23.00 -17.31
CA LEU A 488 0.89 22.18 -18.17
C LEU A 488 0.60 22.42 -19.66
N MET A 489 -0.53 23.06 -19.96
CA MET A 489 -1.00 23.26 -21.31
C MET A 489 -0.23 24.39 -22.01
N ALA A 490 0.16 24.18 -23.27
CA ALA A 490 0.87 25.17 -24.06
C ALA A 490 0.01 26.43 -24.33
N PRO A 491 0.61 27.62 -24.50
CA PRO A 491 -0.12 28.88 -24.68
C PRO A 491 -1.14 28.86 -25.83
N ASP A 492 -0.78 28.27 -26.98
CA ASP A 492 -1.68 28.21 -28.14
C ASP A 492 -2.94 27.37 -27.84
N HIS A 493 -2.78 26.25 -27.13
CA HIS A 493 -3.89 25.43 -26.66
C HIS A 493 -4.72 26.12 -25.56
N GLN A 494 -4.16 27.08 -24.80
CA GLN A 494 -4.93 27.90 -23.84
C GLN A 494 -5.88 28.84 -24.55
N VAL A 495 -5.46 29.41 -25.68
CA VAL A 495 -6.31 30.22 -26.54
C VAL A 495 -7.43 29.36 -27.13
N GLU A 496 -7.10 28.18 -27.66
CA GLU A 496 -8.10 27.24 -28.17
C GLU A 496 -9.10 26.81 -27.09
N PHE A 497 -8.62 26.54 -25.87
CA PHE A 497 -9.47 26.21 -24.73
C PHE A 497 -10.47 27.33 -24.42
N ALA A 498 -10.03 28.59 -24.40
CA ALA A 498 -10.90 29.75 -24.17
C ALA A 498 -11.92 29.95 -25.31
N HIS A 499 -11.57 29.60 -26.54
CA HIS A 499 -12.52 29.59 -27.66
C HIS A 499 -13.53 28.45 -27.57
N LYS A 500 -13.13 27.28 -27.08
CA LYS A 500 -14.00 26.11 -26.92
C LYS A 500 -14.97 26.26 -25.75
N PHE A 501 -14.51 26.85 -24.65
CA PHE A 501 -15.28 27.14 -23.46
C PHE A 501 -15.42 28.66 -23.28
N VAL A 502 -16.22 29.28 -24.13
CA VAL A 502 -16.40 30.74 -24.14
C VAL A 502 -16.80 31.24 -22.74
N PRO A 503 -16.02 32.16 -22.12
CA PRO A 503 -16.26 32.62 -20.74
C PRO A 503 -17.60 33.30 -20.48
N GLU A 504 -18.22 33.86 -21.54
CA GLU A 504 -19.48 34.59 -21.45
C GLU A 504 -20.71 33.66 -21.43
N GLU A 505 -20.55 32.40 -21.84
CA GLU A 505 -21.63 31.43 -21.85
C GLU A 505 -21.89 30.87 -20.45
N VAL A 506 -23.14 30.99 -19.99
CA VAL A 506 -23.56 30.58 -18.63
C VAL A 506 -23.21 29.12 -18.33
N GLU A 507 -23.37 28.23 -19.29
CA GLU A 507 -23.06 26.79 -19.12
C GLU A 507 -21.57 26.53 -18.88
N ASN A 508 -20.69 27.40 -19.38
CA ASN A 508 -19.24 27.23 -19.24
C ASN A 508 -18.72 27.79 -17.91
N LEU A 509 -19.51 28.59 -17.18
CA LEU A 509 -19.13 29.12 -15.87
C LEU A 509 -18.82 28.00 -14.86
N ALA A 510 -19.52 26.86 -14.99
CA ALA A 510 -19.25 25.66 -14.20
C ALA A 510 -17.83 25.10 -14.39
N VAL A 511 -17.20 25.34 -15.55
CA VAL A 511 -15.81 24.98 -15.81
C VAL A 511 -14.88 26.06 -15.26
N TRP A 512 -15.19 27.33 -15.55
CA TRP A 512 -14.35 28.47 -15.18
C TRP A 512 -14.22 28.69 -13.67
N GLN A 513 -15.20 28.29 -12.85
CA GLN A 513 -15.09 28.34 -11.39
C GLN A 513 -13.94 27.47 -10.83
N HIS A 514 -13.49 26.45 -11.56
CA HIS A 514 -12.42 25.56 -11.12
C HIS A 514 -11.03 26.01 -11.62
N ILE A 515 -10.97 26.92 -12.58
CA ILE A 515 -9.73 27.32 -13.27
C ILE A 515 -8.98 28.40 -12.49
N SER A 516 -7.66 28.26 -12.40
CA SER A 516 -6.79 29.36 -12.00
C SER A 516 -6.35 30.15 -13.21
N LEU A 517 -6.77 31.41 -13.31
CA LEU A 517 -6.41 32.29 -14.43
C LEU A 517 -4.90 32.62 -14.46
N LYS A 518 -4.15 32.32 -13.39
CA LYS A 518 -2.68 32.37 -13.37
C LYS A 518 -2.02 31.43 -14.38
N ALA A 519 -2.70 30.34 -14.77
CA ALA A 519 -2.19 29.43 -15.79
C ALA A 519 -2.17 30.07 -17.18
N LEU A 520 -3.07 31.03 -17.44
CA LEU A 520 -3.19 31.70 -18.74
C LEU A 520 -2.08 32.73 -18.94
N ASN A 521 -1.71 32.95 -20.19
CA ASN A 521 -0.82 34.06 -20.55
C ASN A 521 -1.44 35.43 -20.15
N PRO A 522 -0.64 36.49 -19.95
CA PRO A 522 -1.13 37.75 -19.38
C PRO A 522 -2.25 38.43 -20.17
N ASP A 523 -2.17 38.40 -21.51
CA ASP A 523 -3.14 39.06 -22.38
C ASP A 523 -4.50 38.33 -22.36
N LEU A 524 -4.48 37.01 -22.53
CA LEU A 524 -5.68 36.16 -22.45
C LEU A 524 -6.27 36.19 -21.03
N ARG A 525 -5.42 36.19 -19.99
CA ARG A 525 -5.85 36.29 -18.59
C ARG A 525 -6.71 37.53 -18.37
N LYS A 526 -6.24 38.70 -18.83
CA LYS A 526 -6.98 39.96 -18.67
C LYS A 526 -8.31 39.90 -19.42
N GLN A 527 -8.30 39.44 -20.67
CA GLN A 527 -9.50 39.31 -21.48
C GLN A 527 -10.53 38.38 -20.83
N VAL A 528 -10.12 37.17 -20.47
CA VAL A 528 -10.99 36.17 -19.83
C VAL A 528 -11.52 36.66 -18.49
N ALA A 529 -10.68 37.30 -17.66
CA ALA A 529 -11.13 37.85 -16.38
C ALA A 529 -12.25 38.89 -16.56
N CYS A 530 -12.11 39.82 -17.50
CA CYS A 530 -13.16 40.79 -17.80
C CYS A 530 -14.46 40.12 -18.26
N GLN A 531 -14.37 39.14 -19.16
CA GLN A 531 -15.53 38.40 -19.67
C GLN A 531 -16.25 37.62 -18.57
N LEU A 532 -15.49 36.93 -17.71
CA LEU A 532 -16.01 36.22 -16.55
C LEU A 532 -16.66 37.17 -15.53
N CYS A 533 -16.08 38.35 -15.29
CA CYS A 533 -16.69 39.37 -14.43
C CYS A 533 -18.04 39.83 -14.97
N VAL A 534 -18.12 40.14 -16.27
CA VAL A 534 -19.38 40.58 -16.90
C VAL A 534 -20.45 39.47 -16.84
N ALA A 535 -20.08 38.23 -17.16
CA ALA A 535 -20.99 37.09 -17.11
C ALA A 535 -21.50 36.81 -15.69
N GLY A 536 -20.58 36.74 -14.72
CA GLY A 536 -20.92 36.51 -13.31
C GLY A 536 -21.80 37.61 -12.72
N LEU A 537 -21.50 38.88 -13.02
CA LEU A 537 -22.34 40.02 -12.64
C LEU A 537 -23.74 39.94 -13.25
N THR A 538 -23.84 39.55 -14.51
CA THR A 538 -25.13 39.44 -15.21
C THR A 538 -26.01 38.39 -14.53
N GLN A 539 -25.45 37.21 -14.22
CA GLN A 539 -26.18 36.14 -13.55
C GLN A 539 -26.58 36.52 -12.11
N CYS A 540 -25.68 37.17 -11.37
CA CYS A 540 -25.99 37.68 -10.03
C CYS A 540 -27.12 38.72 -10.06
N LYS A 541 -27.06 39.69 -10.98
CA LYS A 541 -28.10 40.72 -11.16
C LYS A 541 -29.43 40.12 -11.60
N GLN A 542 -29.42 39.10 -12.46
CA GLN A 542 -30.65 38.40 -12.86
C GLN A 542 -31.36 37.79 -11.65
N TRP A 543 -30.62 37.09 -10.77
CA TRP A 543 -31.20 36.51 -9.57
C TRP A 543 -31.65 37.58 -8.55
N LEU A 544 -30.87 38.64 -8.34
CA LEU A 544 -31.23 39.76 -7.46
C LEU A 544 -32.49 40.50 -7.93
N ASN A 545 -32.78 40.50 -9.24
CA ASN A 545 -34.00 41.09 -9.80
C ASN A 545 -35.16 40.07 -9.91
N SER A 546 -34.96 38.82 -9.51
CA SER A 546 -35.95 37.75 -9.57
C SER A 546 -36.77 37.63 -8.27
N ARG A 547 -37.49 36.52 -8.08
CA ARG A 547 -38.19 36.19 -6.82
C ARG A 547 -37.28 35.55 -5.77
N HIS A 548 -35.96 35.58 -5.96
CA HIS A 548 -34.97 34.98 -5.06
C HIS A 548 -35.23 33.49 -4.79
N ALA A 549 -35.52 32.73 -5.84
CA ALA A 549 -35.78 31.31 -5.70
C ALA A 549 -34.51 30.58 -5.23
N LEU A 550 -34.61 29.82 -4.14
CA LEU A 550 -33.50 29.04 -3.59
C LEU A 550 -32.96 28.01 -4.60
N GLY A 551 -33.82 27.45 -5.46
CA GLY A 551 -33.41 26.50 -6.50
C GLY A 551 -32.48 27.10 -7.58
N GLU A 552 -32.45 28.43 -7.73
CA GLU A 552 -31.55 29.13 -8.67
C GLU A 552 -30.21 29.51 -8.01
N LEU A 553 -30.09 29.36 -6.69
CA LEU A 553 -28.92 29.81 -5.93
C LEU A 553 -27.65 29.06 -6.32
N ARG A 554 -27.76 27.84 -6.84
CA ARG A 554 -26.61 27.09 -7.37
C ARG A 554 -25.92 27.82 -8.52
N CYS A 555 -26.71 28.27 -9.49
CA CYS A 555 -26.23 29.06 -10.63
C CYS A 555 -25.55 30.36 -10.16
N VAL A 556 -26.11 30.97 -9.11
CA VAL A 556 -25.53 32.15 -8.47
C VAL A 556 -24.21 31.84 -7.75
N ASN A 557 -24.11 30.71 -7.04
CA ASN A 557 -22.87 30.29 -6.39
C ASN A 557 -21.77 30.02 -7.41
N THR A 558 -22.09 29.43 -8.57
CA THR A 558 -21.14 29.32 -9.69
C THR A 558 -20.71 30.69 -10.19
N ALA A 559 -21.65 31.64 -10.36
CA ALA A 559 -21.34 33.01 -10.76
C ALA A 559 -20.40 33.73 -9.76
N LEU A 560 -20.70 33.63 -8.46
CA LEU A 560 -19.88 34.18 -7.38
C LEU A 560 -18.50 33.53 -7.32
N SER A 561 -18.41 32.21 -7.53
CA SER A 561 -17.14 31.49 -7.60
C SER A 561 -16.28 31.94 -8.79
N VAL A 562 -16.89 32.19 -9.94
CA VAL A 562 -16.21 32.76 -11.11
C VAL A 562 -15.74 34.19 -10.84
N LEU A 563 -16.56 35.02 -10.19
CA LEU A 563 -16.16 36.37 -9.77
C LEU A 563 -14.95 36.32 -8.82
N LEU A 564 -14.96 35.37 -7.88
CA LEU A 564 -13.86 35.17 -6.94
C LEU A 564 -12.57 34.77 -7.67
N ALA A 565 -12.67 33.86 -8.64
CA ALA A 565 -11.54 33.49 -9.49
C ALA A 565 -11.00 34.71 -10.27
N ALA A 566 -11.88 35.52 -10.88
CA ALA A 566 -11.47 36.71 -11.62
C ALA A 566 -10.77 37.75 -10.72
N CYS A 567 -11.33 38.05 -9.54
CA CYS A 567 -10.73 38.97 -8.57
C CYS A 567 -9.38 38.44 -8.07
N SER A 568 -9.30 37.17 -7.67
CA SER A 568 -8.06 36.59 -7.09
C SER A 568 -6.84 36.63 -8.03
N PHE A 569 -7.05 36.73 -9.34
CA PHE A 569 -5.97 36.64 -10.33
C PHE A 569 -5.78 37.87 -11.20
N ALA A 570 -6.78 38.76 -11.26
CA ALA A 570 -6.76 39.92 -12.15
C ALA A 570 -7.34 41.18 -11.51
N TYR A 571 -7.51 41.26 -10.18
CA TYR A 571 -8.09 42.44 -9.50
C TYR A 571 -7.51 43.76 -10.00
N ASP A 572 -6.18 43.91 -10.01
CA ASP A 572 -5.49 45.14 -10.43
C ASP A 572 -5.68 45.47 -11.93
N ALA A 573 -6.04 44.47 -12.74
CA ALA A 573 -6.24 44.61 -14.18
C ALA A 573 -7.70 44.87 -14.57
N LEU A 574 -8.64 44.70 -13.63
CA LEU A 574 -10.06 44.98 -13.83
C LEU A 574 -10.32 46.49 -13.84
N GLU A 575 -11.27 46.90 -14.68
CA GLU A 575 -11.69 48.31 -14.73
C GLU A 575 -12.40 48.71 -13.44
N ALA A 576 -12.20 49.96 -13.00
CA ALA A 576 -12.80 50.48 -11.76
C ALA A 576 -14.34 50.41 -11.77
N GLU A 577 -14.97 50.51 -12.94
CA GLU A 577 -16.43 50.37 -13.12
C GLU A 577 -16.91 48.93 -12.84
N LEU A 578 -16.12 47.93 -13.24
CA LEU A 578 -16.39 46.53 -12.95
C LEU A 578 -16.20 46.25 -11.45
N GLN A 579 -15.13 46.76 -10.85
CA GLN A 579 -14.86 46.61 -9.42
C GLN A 579 -16.00 47.20 -8.56
N THR A 580 -16.45 48.42 -8.88
CA THR A 580 -17.58 49.06 -8.20
C THR A 580 -18.91 48.32 -8.42
N SER A 581 -19.12 47.77 -9.62
CA SER A 581 -20.29 46.92 -9.92
C SER A 581 -20.30 45.63 -9.11
N VAL A 582 -19.14 44.97 -8.94
CA VAL A 582 -19.00 43.77 -8.08
C VAL A 582 -19.33 44.12 -6.64
N LEU A 583 -18.71 45.16 -6.09
CA LEU A 583 -18.98 45.60 -4.72
C LEU A 583 -20.47 45.95 -4.50
N GLY A 584 -21.10 46.61 -5.47
CA GLY A 584 -22.53 46.93 -5.41
C GLY A 584 -23.43 45.69 -5.37
N VAL A 585 -23.08 44.65 -6.14
CA VAL A 585 -23.79 43.35 -6.11
C VAL A 585 -23.57 42.63 -4.78
N LEU A 586 -22.33 42.59 -4.27
CA LEU A 586 -22.00 41.99 -2.97
C LEU A 586 -22.80 42.65 -1.83
N GLY A 587 -22.91 43.98 -1.84
CA GLY A 587 -23.70 44.73 -0.87
C GLY A 587 -25.19 44.36 -0.89
N GLN A 588 -25.76 44.14 -2.08
CA GLN A 588 -27.16 43.73 -2.21
C GLN A 588 -27.39 42.31 -1.68
N PHE A 589 -26.50 41.36 -1.96
CA PHE A 589 -26.61 39.99 -1.43
C PHE A 589 -26.69 39.97 0.10
N TRP A 590 -25.95 40.87 0.77
CA TRP A 590 -25.93 40.92 2.22
C TRP A 590 -27.28 41.27 2.85
N THR A 591 -28.14 41.98 2.12
CA THR A 591 -29.50 42.32 2.59
C THR A 591 -30.44 41.12 2.64
N PHE A 592 -30.10 40.01 1.99
CA PHE A 592 -30.94 38.81 1.89
C PHE A 592 -30.53 37.69 2.85
N LEU A 593 -29.34 37.75 3.45
CA LEU A 593 -28.82 36.67 4.29
C LEU A 593 -29.34 36.78 5.73
N GLN A 594 -30.00 35.72 6.20
CA GLN A 594 -30.50 35.60 7.56
C GLN A 594 -29.80 34.45 8.28
N ALA A 595 -29.38 34.66 9.53
CA ALA A 595 -28.52 33.70 10.25
C ALA A 595 -29.16 32.32 10.35
N LYS A 596 -30.47 32.27 10.63
CA LYS A 596 -31.21 31.01 10.74
C LYS A 596 -31.26 30.25 9.40
N GLN A 597 -31.58 30.93 8.31
CA GLN A 597 -31.65 30.30 6.99
C GLN A 597 -30.27 29.85 6.51
N VAL A 598 -29.22 30.63 6.77
CA VAL A 598 -27.85 30.23 6.45
C VAL A 598 -27.41 29.04 7.29
N SER A 599 -27.79 28.97 8.57
CA SER A 599 -27.50 27.80 9.41
C SER A 599 -28.19 26.53 8.89
N ASP A 600 -29.45 26.64 8.43
CA ASP A 600 -30.27 25.49 8.01
C ASP A 600 -30.00 25.03 6.56
N GLU A 601 -29.54 25.90 5.65
CA GLU A 601 -29.49 25.63 4.20
C GLU A 601 -28.05 25.61 3.61
N PRO A 602 -27.53 24.47 3.11
CA PRO A 602 -26.16 24.35 2.58
C PRO A 602 -25.82 25.29 1.42
N TYR A 603 -26.78 25.57 0.53
CA TYR A 603 -26.54 26.47 -0.60
C TYR A 603 -26.29 27.91 -0.14
N LEU A 604 -26.97 28.36 0.92
CA LEU A 604 -26.75 29.67 1.53
C LEU A 604 -25.46 29.72 2.34
N GLN A 605 -25.04 28.60 2.95
CA GLN A 605 -23.72 28.48 3.57
C GLN A 605 -22.60 28.70 2.54
N GLN A 606 -22.72 28.07 1.36
CA GLN A 606 -21.78 28.27 0.26
C GLN A 606 -21.81 29.71 -0.26
N THR A 607 -23.00 30.30 -0.45
CA THR A 607 -23.13 31.72 -0.84
C THR A 607 -22.42 32.61 0.15
N LEU A 608 -22.65 32.43 1.45
CA LEU A 608 -21.99 33.17 2.52
C LEU A 608 -20.47 33.05 2.42
N CYS A 609 -19.95 31.83 2.29
CA CYS A 609 -18.51 31.60 2.17
C CYS A 609 -17.94 32.37 0.98
N LEU A 610 -18.56 32.28 -0.20
CA LEU A 610 -18.09 32.97 -1.40
C LEU A 610 -18.12 34.50 -1.25
N LEU A 611 -19.17 35.04 -0.61
CA LEU A 611 -19.27 36.47 -0.34
C LEU A 611 -18.18 36.93 0.63
N LEU A 612 -17.91 36.19 1.70
CA LEU A 612 -16.83 36.53 2.64
C LEU A 612 -15.47 36.62 1.94
N HIS A 613 -15.11 35.59 1.15
CA HIS A 613 -13.86 35.60 0.39
C HIS A 613 -13.81 36.72 -0.66
N LEU A 614 -14.94 37.06 -1.30
CA LEU A 614 -15.00 38.16 -2.26
C LEU A 614 -14.79 39.52 -1.59
N LEU A 615 -15.32 39.73 -0.38
CA LEU A 615 -15.18 40.99 0.36
C LEU A 615 -13.72 41.27 0.77
N GLU A 616 -12.90 40.25 0.95
CA GLU A 616 -11.47 40.41 1.26
C GLU A 616 -10.73 41.24 0.20
N PHE A 617 -11.12 41.13 -1.07
CA PHE A 617 -10.53 41.93 -2.16
C PHE A 617 -10.94 43.40 -2.11
N PHE A 618 -12.11 43.69 -1.54
CA PHE A 618 -12.67 45.03 -1.46
C PHE A 618 -12.54 45.63 -0.05
N ILE A 619 -11.71 45.05 0.82
CA ILE A 619 -11.72 45.32 2.25
C ILE A 619 -11.53 46.80 2.59
N GLN A 620 -10.73 47.54 1.81
CA GLN A 620 -10.50 48.99 1.98
C GLN A 620 -11.63 49.86 1.42
N ALA A 621 -12.45 49.32 0.53
CA ALA A 621 -13.57 50.00 -0.12
C ALA A 621 -14.92 49.69 0.55
N LEU A 622 -14.94 48.84 1.60
CA LEU A 622 -16.17 48.52 2.33
C LEU A 622 -16.68 49.73 3.10
N ASP A 623 -17.97 50.01 2.98
CA ASP A 623 -18.62 51.01 3.81
C ASP A 623 -18.89 50.48 5.24
N ALA A 624 -19.08 51.40 6.19
CA ALA A 624 -19.28 51.06 7.59
C ALA A 624 -20.59 50.27 7.84
N GLN A 625 -21.61 50.45 6.98
CA GLN A 625 -22.89 49.77 7.13
C GLN A 625 -22.76 48.28 6.79
N LEU A 626 -22.05 47.97 5.71
CA LEU A 626 -21.78 46.61 5.27
C LEU A 626 -20.92 45.85 6.27
N ILE A 627 -19.88 46.51 6.81
CA ILE A 627 -19.04 45.94 7.88
C ILE A 627 -19.89 45.56 9.09
N THR A 628 -20.76 46.45 9.56
CA THR A 628 -21.66 46.15 10.70
C THR A 628 -22.62 44.99 10.37
N GLN A 629 -23.13 44.90 9.15
CA GLN A 629 -24.00 43.79 8.72
C GLN A 629 -23.27 42.44 8.74
N VAL A 630 -22.04 42.39 8.20
CA VAL A 630 -21.20 41.18 8.18
C VAL A 630 -21.00 40.65 9.59
N PHE A 631 -20.53 41.49 10.52
CA PHE A 631 -20.24 41.07 11.89
C PHE A 631 -21.49 40.74 12.69
N SER A 632 -22.59 41.47 12.47
CA SER A 632 -23.88 41.14 13.08
C SER A 632 -24.35 39.75 12.66
N LEU A 633 -24.18 39.38 11.39
CA LEU A 633 -24.56 38.05 10.92
C LEU A 633 -23.62 36.97 11.46
N GLN A 634 -22.30 37.17 11.41
CA GLN A 634 -21.33 36.20 11.93
C GLN A 634 -21.59 35.92 13.42
N SER A 635 -21.76 36.97 14.23
CA SER A 635 -22.07 36.82 15.66
C SER A 635 -23.38 36.05 15.89
N SER A 636 -24.41 36.30 15.09
CA SER A 636 -25.67 35.56 15.14
C SER A 636 -25.53 34.10 14.70
N LEU A 637 -24.68 33.83 13.71
CA LEU A 637 -24.40 32.48 13.21
C LEU A 637 -23.65 31.65 14.25
N PHE A 638 -22.66 32.22 14.95
CA PHE A 638 -21.97 31.51 16.03
C PHE A 638 -22.90 31.05 17.15
N GLN A 639 -23.99 31.79 17.42
CA GLN A 639 -25.01 31.36 18.39
C GLN A 639 -25.83 30.16 17.91
N LEU A 640 -25.81 29.86 16.60
CA LEU A 640 -26.52 28.76 15.95
C LEU A 640 -25.61 27.58 15.62
N ASP A 641 -24.35 27.60 16.05
CA ASP A 641 -23.37 26.54 15.85
C ASP A 641 -23.16 26.16 14.37
N PRO A 642 -22.52 27.02 13.56
CA PRO A 642 -22.45 26.83 12.12
C PRO A 642 -21.45 25.72 11.74
N PRO A 643 -21.59 25.05 10.58
CA PRO A 643 -20.66 24.01 10.16
C PRO A 643 -19.20 24.49 10.02
N ASP A 644 -18.24 23.55 10.09
CA ASP A 644 -16.81 23.87 10.10
C ASP A 644 -16.33 24.70 8.90
N HIS A 645 -16.84 24.42 7.70
CA HIS A 645 -16.46 25.16 6.49
C HIS A 645 -16.88 26.64 6.55
N VAL A 646 -18.01 26.94 7.21
CA VAL A 646 -18.47 28.32 7.45
C VAL A 646 -17.58 29.00 8.48
N ARG A 647 -17.24 28.31 9.58
CA ARG A 647 -16.31 28.83 10.61
C ARG A 647 -14.94 29.16 10.01
N LEU A 648 -14.42 28.29 9.14
CA LEU A 648 -13.16 28.52 8.44
C LEU A 648 -13.22 29.76 7.52
N ALA A 649 -14.29 29.93 6.73
CA ALA A 649 -14.45 31.13 5.91
C ALA A 649 -14.54 32.42 6.74
N MET A 650 -15.13 32.36 7.94
CA MET A 650 -15.13 33.49 8.88
C MET A 650 -13.72 33.79 9.41
N VAL A 651 -12.93 32.76 9.76
CA VAL A 651 -11.54 32.92 10.19
C VAL A 651 -10.69 33.59 9.10
N ASP A 652 -10.82 33.14 7.86
CA ASP A 652 -10.06 33.68 6.72
C ASP A 652 -10.41 35.16 6.50
N PHE A 653 -11.70 35.51 6.50
CA PHE A 653 -12.15 36.91 6.40
C PHE A 653 -11.61 37.77 7.55
N LEU A 654 -11.66 37.28 8.79
CA LEU A 654 -11.16 37.99 9.96
C LEU A 654 -9.67 38.32 9.88
N SER A 655 -8.86 37.43 9.29
CA SER A 655 -7.42 37.66 9.10
C SER A 655 -7.16 38.91 8.27
N SER A 656 -8.02 39.21 7.28
CA SER A 656 -7.90 40.37 6.39
C SER A 656 -8.26 41.71 7.04
N MET A 657 -8.97 41.69 8.17
CA MET A 657 -9.47 42.89 8.84
C MET A 657 -8.39 43.71 9.52
N GLY A 658 -7.18 43.17 9.72
CA GLY A 658 -6.05 43.91 10.29
C GLY A 658 -5.69 45.15 9.47
N LYS A 659 -5.98 45.16 8.17
CA LYS A 659 -5.63 46.25 7.23
C LYS A 659 -6.65 47.40 7.19
N VAL A 660 -7.76 47.29 7.93
CA VAL A 660 -8.93 48.15 7.77
C VAL A 660 -9.06 49.12 8.93
N PHE A 661 -9.22 50.41 8.62
CA PHE A 661 -9.61 51.39 9.61
C PHE A 661 -11.13 51.34 9.83
N ILE A 662 -11.57 50.88 11.01
CA ILE A 662 -12.98 50.74 11.39
C ILE A 662 -13.55 52.12 11.80
N PRO A 663 -14.46 52.74 11.04
CA PRO A 663 -14.95 54.09 11.33
C PRO A 663 -16.01 54.14 12.45
N GLN A 664 -16.68 53.02 12.72
CA GLN A 664 -17.75 52.87 13.71
C GLN A 664 -17.30 51.94 14.86
N GLU A 665 -16.17 52.27 15.49
CA GLU A 665 -15.53 51.44 16.53
C GLU A 665 -16.51 50.96 17.60
N ARG A 666 -17.41 51.83 18.07
CA ARG A 666 -18.36 51.52 19.16
C ARG A 666 -19.35 50.39 18.87
N GLN A 667 -19.63 50.08 17.61
CA GLN A 667 -20.59 49.04 17.22
C GLN A 667 -19.88 47.78 16.70
N VAL A 668 -18.80 47.96 15.95
CA VAL A 668 -18.11 46.87 15.24
C VAL A 668 -17.07 46.17 16.12
N VAL A 669 -16.33 46.91 16.95
CA VAL A 669 -15.25 46.33 17.78
C VAL A 669 -15.76 45.25 18.74
N PRO A 670 -16.87 45.44 19.49
CA PRO A 670 -17.36 44.39 20.39
C PRO A 670 -17.76 43.11 19.65
N GLN A 671 -18.29 43.23 18.44
CA GLN A 671 -18.68 42.07 17.63
C GLN A 671 -17.44 41.35 17.09
N LEU A 672 -16.46 42.10 16.56
CA LEU A 672 -15.17 41.56 16.09
C LEU A 672 -14.45 40.77 17.21
N SER A 673 -14.33 41.37 18.39
CA SER A 673 -13.72 40.71 19.54
C SER A 673 -14.48 39.46 19.99
N CYS A 674 -15.82 39.51 19.97
CA CYS A 674 -16.65 38.36 20.30
C CYS A 674 -16.43 37.19 19.33
N VAL A 675 -16.38 37.47 18.02
CA VAL A 675 -16.19 36.44 16.98
C VAL A 675 -14.80 35.80 17.09
N PHE A 676 -13.74 36.59 17.26
CA PHE A 676 -12.39 36.07 17.50
C PHE A 676 -12.32 35.22 18.77
N ALA A 677 -12.94 35.68 19.87
CA ALA A 677 -12.95 34.94 21.13
C ALA A 677 -13.65 33.58 20.99
N SER A 678 -14.77 33.51 20.26
CA SER A 678 -15.47 32.26 19.96
C SER A 678 -14.59 31.29 19.16
N LEU A 679 -13.91 31.76 18.12
CA LEU A 679 -13.04 30.94 17.26
C LEU A 679 -11.77 30.46 17.98
N LEU A 680 -11.16 31.31 18.80
CA LEU A 680 -10.01 30.93 19.61
C LEU A 680 -10.37 29.96 20.74
N ALA A 681 -11.63 29.87 21.12
CA ALA A 681 -12.16 28.90 22.09
C ALA A 681 -12.74 27.63 21.45
N ASP A 682 -12.68 27.50 20.11
CA ASP A 682 -13.21 26.35 19.39
C ASP A 682 -12.51 25.05 19.81
N GLN A 683 -13.28 23.96 19.89
CA GLN A 683 -12.79 22.64 20.31
C GLN A 683 -12.19 21.85 19.13
N THR A 684 -12.54 22.23 17.91
CA THR A 684 -12.06 21.59 16.69
C THR A 684 -10.62 22.03 16.43
N TRP A 685 -9.68 21.10 16.48
CA TRP A 685 -8.25 21.40 16.35
C TRP A 685 -7.92 22.21 15.08
N LEU A 686 -8.58 21.92 13.96
CA LEU A 686 -8.35 22.58 12.67
C LEU A 686 -8.78 24.04 12.72
N ILE A 687 -9.98 24.31 13.25
CA ILE A 687 -10.50 25.67 13.40
C ILE A 687 -9.67 26.44 14.41
N HIS A 688 -9.28 25.80 15.51
CA HIS A 688 -8.44 26.42 16.52
C HIS A 688 -7.07 26.84 15.96
N GLN A 689 -6.41 25.97 15.18
CA GLN A 689 -5.16 26.29 14.48
C GLN A 689 -5.34 27.45 13.48
N HIS A 690 -6.38 27.35 12.64
CA HIS A 690 -7.11 28.45 11.99
C HIS A 690 -7.05 29.80 12.70
N ALA A 691 -7.75 29.84 13.82
CA ALA A 691 -8.00 31.03 14.59
C ALA A 691 -6.71 31.61 15.17
N LEU A 692 -5.77 30.77 15.61
CA LEU A 692 -4.46 31.20 16.12
C LEU A 692 -3.64 31.92 15.03
N GLU A 693 -3.60 31.37 13.82
CA GLU A 693 -2.91 31.97 12.67
C GLU A 693 -3.55 33.31 12.28
N ALA A 694 -4.88 33.31 12.09
CA ALA A 694 -5.63 34.51 11.71
C ALA A 694 -5.57 35.63 12.76
N PHE A 695 -5.68 35.28 14.04
CA PHE A 695 -5.56 36.24 15.14
C PHE A 695 -4.16 36.87 15.20
N THR A 696 -3.12 36.06 14.98
CA THR A 696 -1.75 36.57 14.93
C THR A 696 -1.58 37.57 13.79
N HIS A 697 -2.06 37.23 12.58
CA HIS A 697 -2.00 38.14 11.44
C HIS A 697 -2.76 39.45 11.70
N PHE A 698 -3.97 39.35 12.24
CA PHE A 698 -4.77 40.51 12.63
C PHE A 698 -4.06 41.40 13.67
N ALA A 699 -3.52 40.82 14.74
CA ALA A 699 -2.87 41.55 15.84
C ALA A 699 -1.59 42.28 15.39
N GLU A 700 -0.88 41.74 14.40
CA GLU A 700 0.30 42.37 13.81
C GLU A 700 -0.03 43.63 13.00
N GLU A 701 -1.12 43.59 12.24
CA GLU A 701 -1.44 44.63 11.26
C GLU A 701 -2.42 45.70 11.77
N THR A 702 -3.31 45.36 12.71
CA THR A 702 -4.39 46.23 13.16
C THR A 702 -3.91 47.57 13.74
N SER A 703 -4.59 48.65 13.34
CA SER A 703 -4.48 49.98 13.95
C SER A 703 -5.29 50.14 15.23
N HIS A 704 -6.17 49.19 15.54
CA HIS A 704 -7.09 49.20 16.68
C HIS A 704 -6.56 48.30 17.79
N GLU A 705 -5.52 48.74 18.50
CA GLU A 705 -4.80 47.90 19.47
C GLU A 705 -5.67 47.47 20.67
N ASP A 706 -6.66 48.29 21.04
CA ASP A 706 -7.60 48.01 22.14
C ASP A 706 -8.49 46.77 21.91
N VAL A 707 -8.59 46.28 20.67
CA VAL A 707 -9.38 45.10 20.27
C VAL A 707 -8.71 43.80 20.72
N ILE A 708 -7.38 43.77 20.74
CA ILE A 708 -6.56 42.58 21.00
C ILE A 708 -6.83 41.98 22.40
N PRO A 709 -6.78 42.75 23.51
CA PRO A 709 -7.11 42.20 24.82
C PRO A 709 -8.59 41.78 24.93
N GLN A 710 -9.49 42.42 24.18
CA GLN A 710 -10.92 42.08 24.18
C GLN A 710 -11.21 40.72 23.52
N CYS A 711 -10.38 40.30 22.56
CA CYS A 711 -10.46 38.96 21.95
C CYS A 711 -10.02 37.83 22.90
N LEU A 712 -9.25 38.15 23.95
CA LEU A 712 -8.67 37.20 24.90
C LEU A 712 -9.41 37.22 26.22
N ASN A 713 -10.71 36.92 26.15
CA ASN A 713 -11.63 36.99 27.28
C ASN A 713 -11.43 35.89 28.35
N SER A 714 -10.56 34.90 28.11
CA SER A 714 -10.23 33.84 29.05
C SER A 714 -8.72 33.64 29.20
N GLU A 715 -8.29 33.34 30.43
CA GLU A 715 -6.88 33.05 30.74
C GLU A 715 -6.39 31.79 30.00
N GLU A 716 -7.26 30.81 29.75
CA GLU A 716 -6.95 29.62 28.97
C GLU A 716 -6.61 29.97 27.52
N THR A 717 -7.45 30.78 26.87
CA THR A 717 -7.22 31.25 25.50
C THR A 717 -5.94 32.09 25.40
N LYS A 718 -5.71 32.98 26.39
CA LYS A 718 -4.48 33.78 26.46
C LYS A 718 -3.23 32.89 26.53
N ASN A 719 -3.25 31.87 27.38
CA ASN A 719 -2.14 30.92 27.50
C ASN A 719 -1.90 30.12 26.21
N LYS A 720 -2.96 29.67 25.52
CA LYS A 720 -2.85 28.97 24.23
C LYS A 720 -2.19 29.85 23.17
N VAL A 721 -2.64 31.10 23.02
CA VAL A 721 -2.05 32.07 22.08
C VAL A 721 -0.57 32.34 22.39
N VAL A 722 -0.23 32.58 23.66
CA VAL A 722 1.17 32.80 24.09
C VAL A 722 2.03 31.56 23.79
N SER A 723 1.52 30.35 24.04
CA SER A 723 2.24 29.09 23.76
C SER A 723 2.49 28.88 22.27
N PHE A 724 1.52 29.23 21.43
CA PHE A 724 1.63 29.18 19.97
C PHE A 724 2.70 30.15 19.45
N LEU A 725 2.69 31.41 19.92
CA LEU A 725 3.69 32.42 19.56
C LEU A 725 5.11 32.02 20.01
N ALA A 726 5.22 31.35 21.17
CA ALA A 726 6.46 30.81 21.70
C ALA A 726 6.97 29.55 20.97
N LYS A 727 6.23 29.04 19.96
CA LYS A 727 6.52 27.79 19.23
C LYS A 727 6.71 26.57 20.15
N VAL A 728 6.04 26.55 21.30
CA VAL A 728 6.02 25.36 22.16
C VAL A 728 5.25 24.28 21.40
N CYS A 729 5.99 23.36 20.78
CA CYS A 729 5.45 22.36 19.88
C CYS A 729 4.50 21.41 20.61
N ILE A 730 3.20 21.64 20.48
CA ILE A 730 2.19 20.62 20.76
C ILE A 730 2.00 19.82 19.45
N LEU A 731 2.78 18.74 19.30
CA LEU A 731 2.43 17.53 18.53
C LEU A 731 1.88 17.65 17.09
N LEU A 732 2.25 18.67 16.31
CA LEU A 732 1.69 18.89 14.95
C LEU A 732 2.57 18.48 13.77
N ASN A 733 3.76 17.91 14.00
CA ASN A 733 4.63 17.43 12.90
C ASN A 733 4.13 16.17 12.18
N HIS A 734 3.07 15.52 12.67
CA HIS A 734 2.52 14.30 12.07
C HIS A 734 1.40 14.55 11.05
N PHE A 735 0.89 15.80 10.94
CA PHE A 735 -0.28 16.14 10.11
C PHE A 735 0.05 16.94 8.85
N THR A 736 1.33 17.08 8.52
CA THR A 736 1.79 17.75 7.29
C THR A 736 1.17 17.15 6.03
N ALA A 737 0.90 15.84 6.02
CA ALA A 737 0.19 15.17 4.93
C ALA A 737 -1.26 15.66 4.77
N PHE A 738 -1.95 15.94 5.88
CA PHE A 738 -3.32 16.47 5.87
C PHE A 738 -3.35 17.97 5.50
N LEU A 739 -2.32 18.73 5.89
CA LEU A 739 -2.09 20.11 5.44
C LEU A 739 -1.72 20.21 3.94
N VAL A 740 -1.03 19.21 3.39
CA VAL A 740 -0.80 19.05 1.93
C VAL A 740 -2.12 18.74 1.20
N LEU A 741 -2.99 17.90 1.79
CA LEU A 741 -4.34 17.66 1.29
C LEU A 741 -5.21 18.94 1.34
N ARG A 742 -5.11 19.74 2.41
CA ARG A 742 -5.79 21.05 2.55
C ARG A 742 -5.26 22.09 1.55
N THR A 743 -3.95 22.15 1.31
CA THR A 743 -3.37 23.05 0.29
C THR A 743 -3.70 22.61 -1.14
N SER A 744 -3.86 21.31 -1.37
CA SER A 744 -4.25 20.78 -2.68
C SER A 744 -5.75 20.90 -2.97
N ILE A 745 -6.60 20.87 -1.93
CA ILE A 745 -8.07 20.80 -2.08
C ILE A 745 -8.79 22.11 -1.67
N LEU A 746 -8.31 22.85 -0.68
CA LEU A 746 -8.95 24.10 -0.18
C LEU A 746 -8.22 25.39 -0.61
N HIS A 747 -6.88 25.42 -0.66
CA HIS A 747 -6.15 26.60 -1.19
C HIS A 747 -6.01 26.57 -2.71
N SER A 748 -7.13 26.89 -3.33
CA SER A 748 -7.33 27.10 -4.74
C SER A 748 -6.77 28.42 -5.31
N THR A 749 -5.99 29.20 -4.57
CA THR A 749 -5.65 30.58 -4.98
C THR A 749 -4.16 30.94 -5.13
N GLN A 750 -3.16 30.21 -4.62
CA GLN A 750 -1.72 30.48 -4.94
C GLN A 750 -0.84 29.23 -4.79
N PRO A 751 0.28 29.10 -5.54
CA PRO A 751 1.36 28.19 -5.16
C PRO A 751 2.01 28.78 -3.90
N VAL A 752 1.62 28.31 -2.72
CA VAL A 752 2.29 28.68 -1.48
C VAL A 752 3.47 27.74 -1.33
N SER A 753 4.69 28.29 -1.46
CA SER A 753 5.89 27.66 -0.91
C SER A 753 5.59 27.25 0.53
N VAL A 754 5.77 25.98 0.89
CA VAL A 754 5.82 25.53 2.29
C VAL A 754 7.12 26.05 2.91
N SER A 755 7.22 27.37 3.02
CA SER A 755 7.81 28.00 4.17
C SER A 755 6.69 28.01 5.20
N THR A 756 6.88 27.36 6.35
CA THR A 756 6.27 27.85 7.59
C THR A 756 6.40 29.38 7.54
N PRO A 757 5.32 30.18 7.66
CA PRO A 757 5.48 31.61 7.69
C PRO A 757 6.39 31.87 8.89
N ALA A 758 7.65 32.18 8.60
CA ALA A 758 8.57 32.65 9.58
C ALA A 758 8.03 34.03 9.94
N LEU A 759 7.16 34.07 10.96
CA LEU A 759 6.84 35.28 11.69
C LEU A 759 8.12 36.09 11.81
N SER A 760 8.14 37.27 11.20
CA SER A 760 9.28 38.17 11.33
C SER A 760 9.51 38.40 12.84
N ALA A 761 10.76 38.42 13.29
CA ALA A 761 11.06 38.62 14.71
C ALA A 761 10.38 39.88 15.27
N HIS A 762 10.22 40.90 14.41
CA HIS A 762 9.52 42.15 14.72
C HIS A 762 8.00 42.03 14.91
N GLY A 763 7.32 41.22 14.09
CA GLY A 763 5.88 40.99 14.24
C GLY A 763 5.54 40.31 15.56
N LYS A 764 6.37 39.35 15.98
CA LYS A 764 6.24 38.67 17.28
C LYS A 764 6.42 39.59 18.46
N GLU A 765 7.49 40.40 18.47
CA GLU A 765 7.75 41.35 19.55
C GLU A 765 6.60 42.35 19.68
N ARG A 766 6.02 42.77 18.56
CA ARG A 766 4.86 43.67 18.54
C ARG A 766 3.61 43.02 19.14
N VAL A 767 3.29 41.78 18.78
CA VAL A 767 2.13 41.08 19.37
C VAL A 767 2.35 40.78 20.85
N VAL A 768 3.53 40.30 21.24
CA VAL A 768 3.87 40.04 22.65
C VAL A 768 3.87 41.33 23.48
N SER A 769 4.26 42.48 22.93
CA SER A 769 4.18 43.78 23.61
C SER A 769 2.74 44.28 23.82
N LYS A 770 1.78 43.78 23.03
CA LYS A 770 0.36 44.14 23.11
C LYS A 770 -0.43 43.22 24.05
N LEU A 771 0.13 42.06 24.41
CA LEU A 771 -0.43 41.02 25.29
C LEU A 771 0.01 41.19 26.75
#